data_AF-A0A847C4M0-F1
#
_entry.id   AF-A0A847C4M0-F1
#
_cell.length_a   1.000
_cell.length_b   1.000
_cell.length_c   1.000
_cell.angle_alpha   90.00
_cell.angle_beta   90.00
_cell.angle_gamma   90.00
#
_symmetry.space_group_name_H-M   'P 1'
#
loop_
_entity.id
_entity.type
_entity.pdbx_description
1 polymer ?
#
loop_
_entity_poly.entity_id
_entity_poly.type
_entity_poly.pdbx_seq_one_letter_code
_entity_poly.pdbx_strand_id
1 'polypeptide(L)'
;MSLFPMDDGAYVSGLRRDENNVPRGVLVFINDKGEMTDIAYDKLFGTSIMSMCKSADGRILALVGRGTKEVTSTGVIETSSSELGTISGTSYEKLADIDVPSDFIISNLTLAHDKIFAIGTEPRSNNAKLLVFNLQGQKESEQEAEMGTKFISDGKTLYRIDGGLGVINIGKVNPETLKVDKPKGFEGMRGISSIDEDKLYFVDSTSFYEYDFNTDETRLLFRLASVGITSGITSIAADGKGGFIAGDTFAIRHIMKTEGKARQQIMLAVNDARTGQDPYYAEFNENSDKYEVIIKDYSGYPDPQQMLSLDITAGDVPDAIALNGFSGDAIKESTMEDLLPYLKNDPDIDMSDIREGFLNAMLTKDGKLLWLAKGYEIVSAFCRRGEIEPFEFSSAADSLQRLGDPEEAFAKTLPRNEFLSLAFNYGDSDKFSREDIKAIIEYAEKLPEQPEYSDAQKAKFNIGTVSSDTGMLIVAIYSFDNPDLEALQVLGPLFRPGTGAYSPLGKFAIPINAKNKEGAWELIKPKIPSEIPYDFFGLSILKSYDYARVKKLAEFLQSKGRKPYIPYTKDGLESEYYYEETDYLERLEQLIAGAKGCYAGNNAAYYNPTTEDKMFNTAPLNIVLDACAAYFAGQKSSDATADEILNRLATYFAEQG
;
A
#
# COMPACT_ATOMS: atom_id res chain seq x y z
N MET A 1 -11.82 9.50 10.30
CA MET A 1 -12.55 9.47 11.58
C MET A 1 -11.71 10.25 12.58
N SER A 2 -12.29 10.99 13.52
CA SER A 2 -11.53 11.66 14.59
C SER A 2 -12.09 11.27 15.95
N LEU A 3 -11.21 11.08 16.93
CA LEU A 3 -11.55 10.68 18.28
C LEU A 3 -11.17 11.77 19.28
N PHE A 4 -12.12 12.12 20.16
CA PHE A 4 -11.96 13.14 21.19
C PHE A 4 -12.29 12.53 22.56
N PRO A 5 -11.29 12.09 23.35
CA PRO A 5 -11.50 11.45 24.64
C PRO A 5 -12.08 12.44 25.67
N MET A 6 -12.85 11.94 26.62
CA MET A 6 -13.44 12.65 27.75
C MET A 6 -13.38 11.78 29.01
N ASP A 7 -13.62 12.37 30.19
CA ASP A 7 -13.54 11.66 31.48
C ASP A 7 -14.47 10.42 31.56
N ASP A 8 -15.59 10.41 30.83
CA ASP A 8 -16.66 9.42 30.89
C ASP A 8 -16.91 8.67 29.57
N GLY A 9 -16.05 8.85 28.56
CA GLY A 9 -16.21 8.25 27.25
C GLY A 9 -15.37 8.92 26.17
N ALA A 10 -15.81 8.83 24.92
CA ALA A 10 -15.20 9.55 23.81
C ALA A 10 -16.24 10.02 22.80
N TYR A 11 -15.99 11.18 22.21
CA TYR A 11 -16.71 11.61 21.02
C TYR A 11 -15.96 11.11 19.79
N VAL A 12 -16.70 10.56 18.83
CA VAL A 12 -16.16 10.06 17.58
C VAL A 12 -16.87 10.72 16.41
N SER A 13 -16.11 11.40 15.57
CA SER A 13 -16.61 12.00 14.33
C SER A 13 -16.24 11.13 13.12
N GLY A 14 -17.19 10.92 12.22
CA GLY A 14 -17.00 10.05 11.07
C GLY A 14 -18.06 10.24 9.99
N LEU A 15 -18.14 9.27 9.07
CA LEU A 15 -19.17 9.24 8.02
C LEU A 15 -20.09 8.03 8.23
N ARG A 16 -21.40 8.24 8.12
CA ARG A 16 -22.44 7.20 8.08
C ARG A 16 -23.27 7.38 6.82
N ARG A 17 -23.64 6.29 6.14
CA ARG A 17 -24.54 6.37 4.97
C ARG A 17 -25.98 6.54 5.42
N ASP A 18 -26.71 7.47 4.80
CA ASP A 18 -28.15 7.64 5.02
C ASP A 18 -28.98 6.60 4.23
N GLU A 19 -30.30 6.66 4.37
CA GLU A 19 -31.26 5.75 3.70
C GLU A 19 -31.16 5.75 2.17
N ASN A 20 -30.57 6.79 1.57
CA ASN A 20 -30.33 6.92 0.13
C ASN A 20 -28.89 6.58 -0.25
N ASN A 21 -28.14 5.93 0.65
CA ASN A 21 -26.74 5.54 0.47
C ASN A 21 -25.77 6.73 0.33
N VAL A 22 -26.15 7.95 0.73
CA VAL A 22 -25.29 9.14 0.69
C VAL A 22 -24.47 9.22 1.99
N PRO A 23 -23.13 9.38 1.94
CA PRO A 23 -22.31 9.52 3.15
C PRO A 23 -22.57 10.88 3.83
N ARG A 24 -22.84 10.85 5.14
CA ARG A 24 -23.13 12.01 5.98
C ARG A 24 -22.21 12.03 7.20
N GLY A 25 -21.74 13.22 7.57
CA GLY A 25 -21.01 13.43 8.82
C GLY A 25 -21.86 13.03 10.03
N VAL A 26 -21.27 12.28 10.95
CA VAL A 26 -21.88 11.89 12.24
C VAL A 26 -20.95 12.21 13.38
N LEU A 27 -21.54 12.52 14.54
CA LEU A 27 -20.86 12.62 15.81
C LEU A 27 -21.56 11.68 16.80
N VAL A 28 -20.79 10.75 17.36
CA VAL A 28 -21.29 9.75 18.30
C VAL A 28 -20.53 9.89 19.61
N PHE A 29 -21.24 9.95 20.73
CA PHE A 29 -20.63 9.77 22.03
C PHE A 29 -20.68 8.29 22.41
N ILE A 30 -19.54 7.74 22.79
CA ILE A 30 -19.39 6.36 23.23
C ILE A 30 -19.02 6.42 24.70
N ASN A 31 -19.90 5.94 25.57
CA ASN A 31 -19.60 5.91 26.99
C ASN A 31 -18.63 4.76 27.35
N ASP A 32 -18.24 4.72 28.61
CA ASP A 32 -17.34 3.71 29.17
C ASP A 32 -17.84 2.25 29.12
N LYS A 33 -19.11 2.03 28.76
CA LYS A 33 -19.69 0.69 28.53
C LYS A 33 -19.76 0.33 27.04
N GLY A 34 -19.27 1.19 26.15
CA GLY A 34 -19.40 1.04 24.71
C GLY A 34 -20.79 1.37 24.17
N GLU A 35 -21.67 1.96 24.99
CA GLU A 35 -23.00 2.38 24.53
C GLU A 35 -22.86 3.66 23.70
N MET A 36 -23.40 3.61 22.48
CA MET A 36 -23.30 4.68 21.50
C MET A 36 -24.53 5.59 21.55
N THR A 37 -24.31 6.90 21.61
CA THR A 37 -25.35 7.92 21.57
C THR A 37 -25.06 8.91 20.45
N ASP A 38 -25.98 9.01 19.47
CA ASP A 38 -25.87 10.00 18.40
C ASP A 38 -26.05 11.42 18.95
N ILE A 39 -25.17 12.34 18.54
CA ILE A 39 -25.21 13.75 18.92
C ILE A 39 -25.77 14.56 17.75
N ALA A 40 -26.98 15.11 17.93
CA ALA A 40 -27.66 16.07 17.04
C ALA A 40 -27.41 15.90 15.52
N TYR A 41 -27.83 14.76 14.96
CA TYR A 41 -27.67 14.40 13.54
C TYR A 41 -28.12 15.49 12.55
N ASP A 42 -29.25 16.15 12.78
CA ASP A 42 -29.84 17.10 11.83
C ASP A 42 -29.08 18.44 11.73
N LYS A 43 -28.36 18.85 12.79
CA LYS A 43 -27.64 20.14 12.84
C LYS A 43 -26.18 20.04 12.40
N LEU A 44 -25.60 18.85 12.50
CA LEU A 44 -24.22 18.54 12.13
C LEU A 44 -24.11 17.86 10.76
N PHE A 45 -25.23 17.70 10.06
CA PHE A 45 -25.29 17.14 8.73
C PHE A 45 -24.46 17.95 7.72
N GLY A 46 -23.54 17.27 7.02
CA GLY A 46 -22.64 17.91 6.05
C GLY A 46 -21.53 18.76 6.69
N THR A 47 -21.25 18.57 7.99
CA THR A 47 -20.18 19.25 8.71
C THR A 47 -19.03 18.29 9.05
N SER A 48 -17.84 18.84 9.28
CA SER A 48 -16.67 18.12 9.78
C SER A 48 -16.29 18.65 11.16
N ILE A 49 -16.16 17.77 12.15
CA ILE A 49 -15.66 18.15 13.48
C ILE A 49 -14.14 18.14 13.42
N MET A 50 -13.53 19.32 13.53
CA MET A 50 -12.09 19.52 13.37
C MET A 50 -11.34 19.33 14.70
N SER A 51 -11.91 19.81 15.81
CA SER A 51 -11.31 19.72 17.14
C SER A 51 -12.40 19.83 18.21
N MET A 52 -12.17 19.20 19.36
CA MET A 52 -13.03 19.32 20.54
C MET A 52 -12.19 19.38 21.80
N CYS A 53 -12.64 20.13 22.80
CA CYS A 53 -12.06 20.07 24.14
C CYS A 53 -13.10 20.43 25.20
N LYS A 54 -12.76 20.17 26.46
CA LYS A 54 -13.50 20.67 27.61
C LYS A 54 -12.94 22.04 28.00
N SER A 55 -13.78 23.07 28.08
CA SER A 55 -13.38 24.39 28.57
C SER A 55 -13.15 24.39 30.07
N ALA A 56 -12.54 25.46 30.59
CA ALA A 56 -12.28 25.61 32.03
C ALA A 56 -13.56 25.59 32.89
N ASP A 57 -14.69 26.01 32.33
CA ASP A 57 -16.02 25.98 32.97
C ASP A 57 -16.77 24.66 32.78
N GLY A 58 -16.15 23.65 32.14
CA GLY A 58 -16.66 22.30 31.99
C GLY A 58 -17.57 22.07 30.79
N ARG A 59 -17.77 23.07 29.91
CA ARG A 59 -18.50 22.89 28.65
C ARG A 59 -17.67 22.11 27.64
N ILE A 60 -18.35 21.32 26.80
CA ILE A 60 -17.70 20.64 25.68
C ILE A 60 -17.78 21.55 24.48
N LEU A 61 -16.66 22.10 24.07
CA LEU A 61 -16.54 22.98 22.91
C LEU A 61 -16.17 22.16 21.69
N ALA A 62 -16.78 22.47 20.55
CA ALA A 62 -16.53 21.81 19.28
C ALA A 62 -16.28 22.84 18.19
N LEU A 63 -15.20 22.64 17.44
CA LEU A 63 -14.89 23.41 16.24
C LEU A 63 -15.40 22.65 15.03
N VAL A 64 -16.34 23.27 14.32
CA VAL A 64 -17.12 22.66 13.25
C VAL A 64 -16.82 23.38 11.93
N GLY A 65 -16.32 22.64 10.95
CA GLY A 65 -16.16 23.11 9.58
C GLY A 65 -17.42 22.79 8.77
N ARG A 66 -17.94 23.77 8.02
CA ARG A 66 -19.03 23.58 7.06
C ARG A 66 -18.48 23.77 5.65
N GLY A 67 -18.72 22.81 4.76
CA GLY A 67 -18.23 22.87 3.38
C GLY A 67 -19.27 22.37 2.37
N THR A 68 -19.18 22.83 1.13
CA THR A 68 -19.98 22.38 -0.01
C THR A 68 -19.09 21.75 -1.06
N LYS A 69 -18.83 20.42 -0.99
CA LYS A 69 -18.12 19.55 -1.98
C LYS A 69 -16.68 20.00 -2.30
N GLU A 70 -15.62 19.22 -2.17
CA GLU A 70 -15.30 17.91 -2.74
C GLU A 70 -14.22 17.26 -1.85
N VAL A 71 -14.27 15.95 -1.67
CA VAL A 71 -13.11 15.21 -1.15
C VAL A 71 -12.17 15.05 -2.34
N THR A 72 -11.10 15.83 -2.41
CA THR A 72 -10.04 15.54 -3.39
C THR A 72 -9.31 14.26 -2.98
N SER A 73 -8.58 13.62 -3.90
CA SER A 73 -7.77 12.42 -3.64
C SER A 73 -6.71 12.59 -2.54
N THR A 74 -6.54 13.80 -2.01
CA THR A 74 -5.61 14.14 -0.91
C THR A 74 -6.31 14.32 0.45
N GLY A 75 -7.64 14.21 0.52
CA GLY A 75 -8.40 14.30 1.77
C GLY A 75 -8.58 15.72 2.33
N VAL A 76 -8.20 16.77 1.58
CA VAL A 76 -8.42 18.17 1.98
C VAL A 76 -9.90 18.52 1.80
N ILE A 77 -10.58 18.87 2.89
CA ILE A 77 -11.93 19.44 2.87
C ILE A 77 -11.78 20.94 2.69
N GLU A 78 -12.22 21.48 1.54
CA GLU A 78 -12.45 22.92 1.41
C GLU A 78 -13.65 23.31 2.29
N THR A 79 -13.35 23.93 3.43
CA THR A 79 -14.38 24.46 4.34
C THR A 79 -14.75 25.86 3.90
N SER A 80 -16.04 26.11 3.63
CA SER A 80 -16.54 27.42 3.23
C SER A 80 -16.84 28.33 4.42
N SER A 81 -16.96 27.75 5.62
CA SER A 81 -17.06 28.46 6.90
C SER A 81 -16.65 27.56 8.06
N SER A 82 -16.21 28.17 9.17
CA SER A 82 -15.93 27.48 10.43
C SER A 82 -16.73 28.13 11.54
N GLU A 83 -17.21 27.33 12.49
CA GLU A 83 -17.95 27.82 13.66
C GLU A 83 -17.49 27.12 14.95
N LEU A 84 -17.62 27.83 16.06
CA LEU A 84 -17.52 27.27 17.41
C LEU A 84 -18.93 26.93 17.90
N GLY A 85 -19.09 25.74 18.46
CA GLY A 85 -20.29 25.35 19.17
C GLY A 85 -20.00 24.67 20.50
N THR A 86 -21.05 24.37 21.23
CA THR A 86 -21.02 23.59 22.47
C THR A 86 -21.94 22.39 22.37
N ILE A 87 -21.55 21.32 23.05
CA ILE A 87 -22.33 20.09 23.16
C ILE A 87 -22.80 19.93 24.60
N SER A 88 -24.09 19.61 24.77
CA SER A 88 -24.70 19.31 26.07
C SER A 88 -25.68 18.15 25.90
N GLY A 89 -25.35 17.00 26.50
CA GLY A 89 -26.08 15.76 26.25
C GLY A 89 -26.06 15.42 24.75
N THR A 90 -27.23 15.25 24.15
CA THR A 90 -27.39 14.95 22.71
C THR A 90 -27.55 16.19 21.84
N SER A 91 -27.46 17.40 22.42
CA SER A 91 -27.72 18.67 21.74
C SER A 91 -26.46 19.42 21.35
N TYR A 92 -26.50 20.05 20.18
CA TYR A 92 -25.50 21.00 19.69
C TYR A 92 -26.08 22.42 19.63
N GLU A 93 -25.31 23.38 20.13
CA GLU A 93 -25.59 24.81 20.07
C GLU A 93 -24.39 25.55 19.45
N LYS A 94 -24.65 26.36 18.41
CA LYS A 94 -23.64 27.24 17.83
C LYS A 94 -23.41 28.42 18.77
N LEU A 95 -22.16 28.72 19.06
CA LEU A 95 -21.73 29.85 19.89
C LEU A 95 -21.24 31.04 19.06
N ALA A 96 -20.43 30.79 18.04
CA ALA A 96 -19.83 31.85 17.22
C ALA A 96 -19.45 31.35 15.82
N ASP A 97 -19.44 32.26 14.84
CA ASP A 97 -18.74 32.07 13.57
C ASP A 97 -17.26 32.40 13.74
N ILE A 98 -16.36 31.62 13.15
CA ILE A 98 -14.93 31.92 13.15
C ILE A 98 -14.62 32.75 11.90
N ASP A 99 -14.12 33.96 12.12
CA ASP A 99 -13.79 34.93 11.06
C ASP A 99 -12.50 34.55 10.33
N VAL A 100 -12.54 33.41 9.63
CA VAL A 100 -11.42 32.94 8.80
C VAL A 100 -11.38 33.78 7.52
N PRO A 101 -10.22 34.36 7.15
CA PRO A 101 -10.09 35.08 5.89
C PRO A 101 -10.48 34.18 4.69
N SER A 102 -11.28 34.71 3.78
CA SER A 102 -11.87 33.95 2.65
C SER A 102 -10.85 33.40 1.66
N ASP A 103 -9.61 33.89 1.71
CA ASP A 103 -8.49 33.54 0.87
C ASP A 103 -7.49 32.59 1.55
N PHE A 104 -7.80 32.06 2.74
CA PHE A 104 -6.93 31.10 3.45
C PHE A 104 -7.46 29.67 3.37
N ILE A 105 -6.55 28.72 3.15
CA ILE A 105 -6.82 27.29 3.34
C ILE A 105 -6.38 26.93 4.76
N ILE A 106 -7.31 26.60 5.65
CA ILE A 106 -7.00 26.15 7.01
C ILE A 106 -6.57 24.68 6.98
N SER A 107 -5.38 24.42 7.49
CA SER A 107 -4.74 23.10 7.52
C SER A 107 -4.80 22.43 8.91
N ASN A 108 -4.93 23.23 9.96
CA ASN A 108 -5.10 22.77 11.34
C ASN A 108 -5.86 23.84 12.14
N LEU A 109 -6.80 23.41 12.98
CA LEU A 109 -7.53 24.27 13.90
C LEU A 109 -7.63 23.56 15.26
N THR A 110 -7.16 24.20 16.33
CA THR A 110 -6.98 23.59 17.64
C THR A 110 -7.47 24.52 18.74
N LEU A 111 -8.18 23.98 19.73
CA LEU A 111 -8.68 24.74 20.89
C LEU A 111 -7.76 24.53 22.11
N ALA A 112 -7.32 25.61 22.76
CA ALA A 112 -6.55 25.56 24.00
C ALA A 112 -6.70 26.87 24.79
N HIS A 113 -6.73 26.82 26.13
CA HIS A 113 -6.76 28.03 26.98
C HIS A 113 -7.85 29.07 26.60
N ASP A 114 -9.06 28.62 26.25
CA ASP A 114 -10.14 29.51 25.78
C ASP A 114 -9.78 30.36 24.53
N LYS A 115 -8.82 29.90 23.74
CA LYS A 115 -8.44 30.46 22.43
C LYS A 115 -8.44 29.38 21.36
N ILE A 116 -8.69 29.81 20.13
CA ILE A 116 -8.67 28.96 18.95
C ILE A 116 -7.42 29.31 18.14
N PHE A 117 -6.59 28.31 17.87
CA PHE A 117 -5.35 28.43 17.11
C PHE A 117 -5.56 27.80 15.74
N ALA A 118 -5.25 28.54 14.67
CA ALA A 118 -5.34 28.04 13.30
C ALA A 118 -4.00 28.17 12.59
N ILE A 119 -3.66 27.16 11.78
CA ILE A 119 -2.64 27.30 10.74
C ILE A 119 -3.35 27.34 9.40
N GLY A 120 -3.16 28.44 8.68
CA GLY A 120 -3.69 28.60 7.33
C GLY A 120 -2.61 28.98 6.32
N THR A 121 -2.81 28.58 5.08
CA THR A 121 -1.91 28.92 3.96
C THR A 121 -2.63 29.77 2.92
N GLU A 122 -1.95 30.80 2.44
CA GLU A 122 -2.41 31.60 1.30
C GLU A 122 -2.17 30.80 -0.02
N PRO A 123 -3.21 30.53 -0.84
CA PRO A 123 -3.17 29.66 -2.02
C PRO A 123 -2.16 30.03 -3.12
N ARG A 124 -1.50 31.20 -3.01
CA ARG A 124 -0.61 31.74 -4.05
C ARG A 124 0.80 32.08 -3.55
N SER A 125 1.02 32.20 -2.25
CA SER A 125 2.31 32.60 -1.69
C SER A 125 3.04 31.45 -0.97
N ASN A 126 2.37 30.33 -0.70
CA ASN A 126 2.86 29.25 0.15
C ASN A 126 3.30 29.71 1.55
N ASN A 127 2.95 30.94 1.95
CA ASN A 127 3.21 31.43 3.29
C ASN A 127 2.16 30.84 4.23
N ALA A 128 2.62 30.12 5.25
CA ALA A 128 1.75 29.66 6.33
C ALA A 128 1.66 30.76 7.39
N LYS A 129 0.46 30.97 7.93
CA LYS A 129 0.23 31.87 9.06
C LYS A 129 -0.46 31.17 10.19
N LEU A 130 -0.09 31.61 11.39
CA LEU A 130 -0.75 31.29 12.63
C LEU A 130 -1.76 32.39 12.95
N LEU A 131 -3.02 31.99 13.07
CA LEU A 131 -4.13 32.85 13.44
C LEU A 131 -4.61 32.44 14.84
N VAL A 132 -4.85 33.42 15.71
CA VAL A 132 -5.41 33.18 17.04
C VAL A 132 -6.74 33.91 17.14
N PHE A 133 -7.78 33.21 17.58
CA PHE A 133 -9.12 33.74 17.78
C PHE A 133 -9.58 33.55 19.22
N ASN A 134 -10.44 34.44 19.70
CA ASN A 134 -11.18 34.24 20.94
C ASN A 134 -12.39 33.32 20.74
N LEU A 135 -13.08 32.96 21.82
CA LEU A 135 -14.30 32.14 21.77
C LEU A 135 -15.51 32.84 21.13
N GLN A 136 -15.42 34.14 20.85
CA GLN A 136 -16.42 34.86 20.05
C GLN A 136 -16.09 34.79 18.54
N GLY A 137 -15.04 34.04 18.16
CA GLY A 137 -14.62 33.83 16.79
C GLY A 137 -13.90 35.02 16.16
N GLN A 138 -13.52 36.02 16.96
CA GLN A 138 -12.82 37.21 16.49
C GLN A 138 -11.31 36.98 16.53
N LYS A 139 -10.61 37.38 15.46
CA LYS A 139 -9.16 37.28 15.37
C LYS A 139 -8.48 38.23 16.37
N GLU A 140 -7.67 37.69 17.26
CA GLU A 140 -6.87 38.44 18.23
C GLU A 140 -5.44 38.70 17.73
N SER A 141 -4.85 37.75 17.00
CA SER A 141 -3.50 37.92 16.45
C SER A 141 -3.24 37.09 15.18
N GLU A 142 -2.21 37.49 14.44
CA GLU A 142 -1.70 36.83 13.24
C GLU A 142 -0.17 36.90 13.25
N GLN A 143 0.49 35.78 12.96
CA GLN A 143 1.95 35.67 12.89
C GLN A 143 2.36 34.76 11.72
N GLU A 144 3.54 34.98 11.16
CA GLU A 144 4.13 34.06 10.18
C GLU A 144 4.43 32.70 10.84
N ALA A 145 4.22 31.62 10.09
CA ALA A 145 4.49 30.26 10.51
C ALA A 145 5.27 29.51 9.43
N GLU A 146 6.02 28.48 9.84
CA GLU A 146 6.71 27.61 8.88
C GLU A 146 5.70 26.65 8.24
N MET A 147 5.89 26.35 6.94
CA MET A 147 5.08 25.34 6.27
C MET A 147 5.18 23.99 7.00
N GLY A 148 4.03 23.33 7.19
CA GLY A 148 3.95 22.06 7.92
C GLY A 148 3.76 22.20 9.43
N THR A 149 3.81 23.41 9.99
CA THR A 149 3.47 23.67 11.40
C THR A 149 2.05 23.17 11.70
N LYS A 150 1.87 22.45 12.81
CA LYS A 150 0.57 22.04 13.33
C LYS A 150 0.51 22.25 14.84
N PHE A 151 -0.71 22.35 15.37
CA PHE A 151 -0.96 22.35 16.80
C PHE A 151 -1.76 21.12 17.23
N ILE A 152 -1.50 20.69 18.46
CA ILE A 152 -2.29 19.71 19.20
C ILE A 152 -2.44 20.21 20.65
N SER A 153 -3.51 19.80 21.32
CA SER A 153 -3.87 20.30 22.65
C SER A 153 -4.67 19.24 23.40
N ASP A 154 -4.50 19.18 24.72
CA ASP A 154 -5.35 18.44 25.67
C ASP A 154 -6.50 19.34 26.21
N GLY A 155 -6.65 20.54 25.64
CA GLY A 155 -7.55 21.61 26.06
C GLY A 155 -6.93 22.60 27.06
N LYS A 156 -5.91 22.17 27.82
CA LYS A 156 -5.23 22.97 28.85
C LYS A 156 -3.86 23.46 28.41
N THR A 157 -3.14 22.70 27.59
CA THR A 157 -1.77 22.95 27.17
C THR A 157 -1.71 22.86 25.66
N LEU A 158 -1.16 23.89 25.03
CA LEU A 158 -0.93 23.91 23.58
C LEU A 158 0.45 23.34 23.26
N TYR A 159 0.52 22.46 22.27
CA TYR A 159 1.77 21.90 21.74
C TYR A 159 1.90 22.23 20.26
N ARG A 160 3.11 22.62 19.86
CA ARG A 160 3.46 22.88 18.46
C ARG A 160 4.25 21.70 17.92
N ILE A 161 3.91 21.33 16.70
CA ILE A 161 4.52 20.26 15.92
C ILE A 161 5.18 20.91 14.72
N ASP A 162 6.48 20.72 14.58
CA ASP A 162 7.30 21.22 13.48
C ASP A 162 8.01 20.05 12.78
N GLY A 163 8.13 20.09 11.45
CA GLY A 163 8.87 19.10 10.67
C GLY A 163 8.01 18.29 9.68
N GLY A 164 8.65 17.31 9.03
CA GLY A 164 8.08 16.51 7.94
C GLY A 164 8.54 15.05 8.00
N LEU A 165 8.54 14.34 6.86
CA LEU A 165 8.95 12.94 6.77
C LEU A 165 10.41 12.79 7.27
N GLY A 166 10.60 12.12 8.41
CA GLY A 166 11.91 11.79 8.99
C GLY A 166 12.00 12.10 10.49
N VAL A 167 11.96 13.39 10.84
CA VAL A 167 12.01 13.88 12.24
C VAL A 167 10.87 14.85 12.48
N ILE A 168 10.09 14.59 13.52
CA ILE A 168 9.03 15.47 13.97
C ILE A 168 9.45 16.06 15.32
N ASN A 169 9.42 17.38 15.42
CA ASN A 169 9.72 18.11 16.65
C ASN A 169 8.43 18.53 17.33
N ILE A 170 8.33 18.29 18.64
CA ILE A 170 7.15 18.65 19.43
C ILE A 170 7.60 19.37 20.70
N GLY A 171 6.95 20.47 21.02
CA GLY A 171 7.20 21.18 22.28
C GLY A 171 5.99 21.95 22.78
N LYS A 172 5.99 22.24 24.08
CA LYS A 172 4.96 23.03 24.75
C LYS A 172 5.02 24.46 24.25
N VAL A 173 3.88 25.08 24.04
CA VAL A 173 3.76 26.43 23.50
C VAL A 173 3.28 27.35 24.60
N ASN A 174 3.97 28.47 24.78
CA ASN A 174 3.42 29.56 25.56
C ASN A 174 2.30 30.23 24.72
N PRO A 175 1.02 30.20 25.13
CA PRO A 175 -0.10 30.63 24.30
C PRO A 175 -0.13 32.14 24.02
N GLU A 176 0.59 32.94 24.81
CA GLU A 176 0.66 34.40 24.62
C GLU A 176 1.79 34.82 23.69
N THR A 177 2.93 34.12 23.76
CA THR A 177 4.12 34.47 22.97
C THR A 177 4.33 33.57 21.75
N LEU A 178 3.60 32.44 21.69
CA LEU A 178 3.70 31.38 20.68
C LEU A 178 5.10 30.76 20.56
N LYS A 179 5.96 30.98 21.57
CA LYS A 179 7.28 30.36 21.67
C LYS A 179 7.16 28.93 22.16
N VAL A 180 7.93 28.05 21.52
CA VAL A 180 8.06 26.65 21.90
C VAL A 180 9.11 26.51 23.01
N ASP A 181 8.73 25.88 24.11
CA ASP A 181 9.63 25.49 25.19
C ASP A 181 10.13 24.06 24.96
N LYS A 182 11.46 23.89 25.01
CA LYS A 182 12.19 22.61 24.92
C LYS A 182 11.61 21.63 23.87
N PRO A 183 11.70 21.94 22.56
CA PRO A 183 11.25 20.99 21.54
C PRO A 183 12.04 19.68 21.61
N LYS A 184 11.33 18.55 21.53
CA LYS A 184 11.89 17.20 21.44
C LYS A 184 11.71 16.67 20.01
N GLY A 185 12.78 16.16 19.42
CA GLY A 185 12.75 15.49 18.12
C GLY A 185 12.46 13.99 18.27
N PHE A 186 11.58 13.47 17.42
CA PHE A 186 11.23 12.06 17.32
C PHE A 186 11.59 11.55 15.92
N GLU A 187 12.52 10.60 15.85
CA GLU A 187 12.86 9.89 14.61
C GLU A 187 11.90 8.73 14.36
N GLY A 188 11.50 8.51 13.11
CA GLY A 188 10.67 7.35 12.74
C GLY A 188 9.20 7.41 13.16
N MET A 189 8.78 8.45 13.90
CA MET A 189 7.38 8.71 14.21
C MET A 189 6.59 8.95 12.91
N ARG A 190 5.50 8.20 12.73
CA ARG A 190 4.64 8.29 11.53
C ARG A 190 3.44 9.19 11.75
N GLY A 191 2.95 9.27 12.99
CA GLY A 191 1.80 10.10 13.33
C GLY A 191 1.69 10.35 14.82
N ILE A 192 1.15 11.51 15.16
CA ILE A 192 0.73 11.83 16.52
C ILE A 192 -0.72 11.41 16.66
N SER A 193 -1.00 10.75 17.76
CA SER A 193 -2.30 10.15 18.00
C SER A 193 -3.16 11.02 18.92
N SER A 194 -2.60 11.43 20.06
CA SER A 194 -3.25 12.30 21.04
C SER A 194 -2.23 12.87 22.01
N ILE A 195 -2.68 13.83 22.83
CA ILE A 195 -1.93 14.35 23.97
C ILE A 195 -2.89 14.41 25.15
N ASP A 196 -2.40 14.01 26.33
CA ASP A 196 -3.13 14.08 27.58
C ASP A 196 -2.18 14.55 28.67
N GLU A 197 -2.45 15.73 29.22
CA GLU A 197 -1.57 16.42 30.17
C GLU A 197 -0.14 16.59 29.60
N ASP A 198 0.84 15.93 30.24
CA ASP A 198 2.25 15.94 29.87
C ASP A 198 2.68 14.70 29.10
N LYS A 199 1.72 13.95 28.53
CA LYS A 199 1.98 12.70 27.82
C LYS A 199 1.59 12.79 26.35
N LEU A 200 2.58 12.63 25.49
CA LEU A 200 2.38 12.47 24.06
C LEU A 200 2.13 11.00 23.74
N TYR A 201 1.06 10.73 23.01
CA TYR A 201 0.77 9.43 22.44
C TYR A 201 0.99 9.45 20.93
N PHE A 202 1.83 8.56 20.43
CA PHE A 202 2.21 8.55 19.02
C PHE A 202 2.42 7.13 18.48
N VAL A 203 2.36 7.02 17.16
CA VAL A 203 2.54 5.76 16.43
C VAL A 203 3.76 5.84 15.50
N ASP A 204 4.49 4.73 15.42
CA ASP A 204 5.37 4.44 14.28
C ASP A 204 4.62 3.56 13.26
N SER A 205 5.33 2.80 12.42
CA SER A 205 4.69 1.90 11.46
C SER A 205 4.05 0.64 12.08
N THR A 206 4.42 0.26 13.31
CA THR A 206 4.08 -1.05 13.92
C THR A 206 3.59 -0.95 15.37
N SER A 207 3.85 0.16 16.06
CA SER A 207 3.82 0.26 17.51
C SER A 207 3.28 1.60 17.99
N PHE A 208 2.68 1.56 19.18
CA PHE A 208 2.12 2.72 19.87
C PHE A 208 2.90 3.02 21.14
N TYR A 209 3.27 4.28 21.31
CA TYR A 209 4.15 4.74 22.37
C TYR A 209 3.51 5.86 23.20
N GLU A 210 3.98 5.94 24.44
CA GLU A 210 3.81 7.08 25.31
C GLU A 210 5.17 7.76 25.47
N TYR A 211 5.21 9.08 25.39
CA TYR A 211 6.35 9.89 25.81
C TYR A 211 5.90 10.88 26.88
N ASP A 212 6.62 10.90 28.01
CA ASP A 212 6.33 11.78 29.14
C ASP A 212 7.28 13.00 29.11
N PHE A 213 6.72 14.20 28.91
CA PHE A 213 7.48 15.45 28.86
C PHE A 213 8.15 15.81 30.20
N ASN A 214 7.71 15.25 31.32
CA ASN A 214 8.28 15.53 32.64
C ASN A 214 9.50 14.65 32.92
N THR A 215 9.50 13.39 32.48
CA THR A 215 10.59 12.44 32.73
C THR A 215 11.57 12.32 31.56
N ASP A 216 11.21 12.79 30.36
CA ASP A 216 11.95 12.57 29.10
C ASP A 216 12.09 11.08 28.76
N GLU A 217 11.11 10.26 29.16
CA GLU A 217 11.07 8.82 28.91
C GLU A 217 10.05 8.46 27.80
N THR A 218 10.46 7.59 26.88
CA THR A 218 9.57 6.95 25.90
C THR A 218 9.31 5.51 26.31
N ARG A 219 8.04 5.11 26.33
CA ARG A 219 7.59 3.77 26.69
C ARG A 219 6.75 3.17 25.57
N LEU A 220 7.10 1.96 25.14
CA LEU A 220 6.22 1.14 24.29
C LEU A 220 4.99 0.73 25.10
N LEU A 221 3.80 1.07 24.61
CA LEU A 221 2.54 0.67 25.23
C LEU A 221 2.10 -0.70 24.71
N PHE A 222 1.97 -0.83 23.39
CA PHE A 222 1.66 -2.09 22.72
C PHE A 222 2.01 -2.00 21.23
N ARG A 223 2.07 -3.17 20.59
CA ARG A 223 2.21 -3.29 19.14
C ARG A 223 0.83 -3.34 18.50
N LEU A 224 0.66 -2.67 17.37
CA LEU A 224 -0.64 -2.50 16.70
C LEU A 224 -1.22 -3.87 16.28
N ALA A 225 -0.41 -4.70 15.62
CA ALA A 225 -0.81 -6.04 15.21
C ALA A 225 -1.15 -6.98 16.39
N SER A 226 -0.65 -6.71 17.60
CA SER A 226 -0.96 -7.53 18.79
C SER A 226 -2.36 -7.25 19.35
N VAL A 227 -2.97 -6.12 18.99
CA VAL A 227 -4.29 -5.69 19.49
C VAL A 227 -5.34 -5.62 18.38
N GLY A 228 -5.12 -6.32 17.26
CA GLY A 228 -6.09 -6.39 16.18
C GLY A 228 -6.15 -5.14 15.31
N ILE A 229 -5.10 -4.30 15.34
CA ILE A 229 -5.10 -3.04 14.62
C ILE A 229 -4.06 -3.07 13.50
N THR A 230 -4.55 -2.92 12.27
CA THR A 230 -3.75 -2.85 11.04
C THR A 230 -3.93 -1.50 10.37
N SER A 231 -3.14 -1.22 9.33
CA SER A 231 -3.07 0.06 8.59
C SER A 231 -4.36 0.91 8.61
N GLY A 232 -4.20 2.23 8.76
CA GLY A 232 -5.30 3.18 8.61
C GLY A 232 -5.92 3.68 9.92
N ILE A 233 -5.24 3.52 11.05
CA ILE A 233 -5.60 4.25 12.27
C ILE A 233 -5.49 5.74 12.03
N THR A 234 -6.57 6.45 12.28
CA THR A 234 -6.58 7.91 12.26
C THR A 234 -6.36 8.52 13.65
N SER A 235 -6.68 7.78 14.73
CA SER A 235 -6.54 8.27 16.11
C SER A 235 -6.68 7.17 17.20
N ILE A 236 -5.76 7.15 18.17
CA ILE A 236 -5.81 6.42 19.46
C ILE A 236 -5.69 7.43 20.61
N ALA A 237 -6.52 7.29 21.65
CA ALA A 237 -6.40 8.07 22.86
C ALA A 237 -6.59 7.22 24.12
N ALA A 238 -6.02 7.68 25.24
CA ALA A 238 -6.27 7.09 26.55
C ALA A 238 -7.76 7.23 26.92
N ASP A 239 -8.29 6.24 27.65
CA ASP A 239 -9.67 6.24 28.14
C ASP A 239 -9.82 6.82 29.57
N GLY A 240 -8.73 7.31 30.15
CA GLY A 240 -8.67 7.81 31.53
C GLY A 240 -8.73 6.73 32.64
N LYS A 241 -8.87 5.45 32.29
CA LYS A 241 -9.04 4.31 33.22
C LYS A 241 -7.98 3.22 33.05
N GLY A 242 -6.95 3.48 32.26
CA GLY A 242 -5.82 2.57 32.02
C GLY A 242 -5.96 1.70 30.77
N GLY A 243 -6.95 1.98 29.91
CA GLY A 243 -7.10 1.46 28.56
C GLY A 243 -6.97 2.56 27.50
N PHE A 244 -7.28 2.19 26.25
CA PHE A 244 -7.21 3.09 25.10
C PHE A 244 -8.41 2.88 24.18
N ILE A 245 -8.86 3.94 23.52
CA ILE A 245 -9.86 3.87 22.46
C ILE A 245 -9.16 4.18 21.14
N ALA A 246 -9.29 3.27 20.17
CA ALA A 246 -8.73 3.40 18.84
C ALA A 246 -9.86 3.51 17.81
N GLY A 247 -9.75 4.47 16.89
CA GLY A 247 -10.61 4.59 15.72
C GLY A 247 -9.84 4.31 14.44
N ASP A 248 -10.37 3.40 13.63
CA ASP A 248 -9.96 3.18 12.24
C ASP A 248 -11.05 3.67 11.27
N THR A 249 -10.89 3.46 9.96
CA THR A 249 -11.85 3.95 8.95
C THR A 249 -13.23 3.29 9.09
N PHE A 250 -13.31 2.09 9.65
CA PHE A 250 -14.49 1.22 9.64
C PHE A 250 -14.95 0.76 11.03
N ALA A 251 -14.13 0.92 12.07
CA ALA A 251 -14.40 0.42 13.42
C ALA A 251 -13.81 1.31 14.51
N ILE A 252 -14.41 1.18 15.70
CA ILE A 252 -13.92 1.76 16.96
C ILE A 252 -13.68 0.60 17.91
N ARG A 253 -12.49 0.58 18.52
CA ARG A 253 -12.02 -0.50 19.38
C ARG A 253 -11.66 0.04 20.75
N HIS A 254 -12.08 -0.64 21.80
CA HIS A 254 -11.63 -0.40 23.17
C HIS A 254 -10.55 -1.41 23.53
N ILE A 255 -9.34 -0.91 23.77
CA ILE A 255 -8.14 -1.68 24.06
C ILE A 255 -7.93 -1.69 25.56
N MET A 256 -8.02 -2.86 26.15
CA MET A 256 -7.82 -3.08 27.58
C MET A 256 -6.66 -4.02 27.81
N LYS A 257 -5.86 -3.73 28.84
CA LYS A 257 -4.84 -4.66 29.28
C LYS A 257 -5.50 -5.88 29.92
N THR A 258 -5.24 -7.06 29.36
CA THR A 258 -5.67 -8.35 29.91
C THR A 258 -4.46 -9.22 30.23
N GLU A 259 -4.62 -10.22 31.10
CA GLU A 259 -3.62 -11.27 31.27
C GLU A 259 -3.63 -12.16 30.02
N GLY A 260 -2.75 -11.86 29.06
CA GLY A 260 -2.58 -12.66 27.85
C GLY A 260 -1.92 -14.00 28.11
N LYS A 261 -2.22 -15.00 27.28
CA LYS A 261 -1.44 -16.25 27.25
C LYS A 261 -0.02 -15.94 26.77
N ALA A 262 0.99 -16.53 27.41
CA ALA A 262 2.36 -16.44 26.92
C ALA A 262 2.46 -17.17 25.58
N ARG A 263 2.65 -16.41 24.49
CA ARG A 263 2.85 -16.93 23.13
C ARG A 263 4.32 -16.85 22.74
N GLN A 264 4.75 -17.77 21.90
CA GLN A 264 6.09 -17.72 21.33
C GLN A 264 6.14 -16.66 20.24
N GLN A 265 7.08 -15.71 20.34
CA GLN A 265 7.21 -14.63 19.37
C GLN A 265 7.81 -15.14 18.05
N ILE A 266 7.34 -14.58 16.94
CA ILE A 266 7.91 -14.71 15.60
C ILE A 266 8.33 -13.31 15.17
N MET A 267 9.63 -13.06 15.05
CA MET A 267 10.13 -11.78 14.54
C MET A 267 10.08 -11.77 13.01
N LEU A 268 9.25 -10.92 12.41
CA LEU A 268 9.17 -10.69 10.97
C LEU A 268 9.89 -9.40 10.59
N ALA A 269 10.92 -9.49 9.76
CA ALA A 269 11.58 -8.34 9.16
C ALA A 269 10.84 -7.87 7.90
N VAL A 270 10.60 -6.56 7.77
CA VAL A 270 9.99 -5.94 6.57
C VAL A 270 10.81 -4.72 6.13
N ASN A 271 10.83 -4.40 4.83
CA ASN A 271 11.44 -3.18 4.30
C ASN A 271 10.44 -2.25 3.61
N ASP A 272 9.16 -2.40 3.91
CA ASP A 272 8.15 -1.47 3.47
C ASP A 272 7.01 -1.42 4.49
N ALA A 273 6.60 -0.21 4.83
CA ALA A 273 5.58 0.03 5.85
C ALA A 273 4.22 -0.62 5.49
N ARG A 274 3.91 -0.78 4.20
CA ARG A 274 2.65 -1.40 3.76
C ARG A 274 2.60 -2.87 4.11
N THR A 275 3.66 -3.62 3.78
CA THR A 275 3.81 -5.01 4.20
C THR A 275 3.75 -5.08 5.71
N GLY A 276 4.45 -4.23 6.45
CA GLY A 276 4.36 -4.20 7.92
C GLY A 276 2.98 -3.91 8.51
N GLN A 277 2.00 -3.49 7.70
CA GLN A 277 0.65 -3.14 8.12
C GLN A 277 -0.43 -4.03 7.50
N ASP A 278 -0.04 -5.14 6.88
CA ASP A 278 -0.96 -6.12 6.29
C ASP A 278 -1.93 -6.66 7.36
N PRO A 279 -3.27 -6.59 7.14
CA PRO A 279 -4.29 -7.11 8.05
C PRO A 279 -4.07 -8.57 8.47
N TYR A 280 -3.42 -9.36 7.62
CA TYR A 280 -3.07 -10.75 7.87
C TYR A 280 -2.35 -10.98 9.20
N TYR A 281 -1.45 -10.08 9.62
CA TYR A 281 -0.68 -10.30 10.85
C TYR A 281 -1.50 -10.12 12.12
N ALA A 282 -2.47 -9.20 12.11
CA ALA A 282 -3.40 -9.06 13.21
C ALA A 282 -4.34 -10.27 13.27
N GLU A 283 -4.89 -10.70 12.13
CA GLU A 283 -5.72 -11.89 12.05
C GLU A 283 -4.97 -13.14 12.53
N PHE A 284 -3.71 -13.31 12.13
CA PHE A 284 -2.85 -14.39 12.62
C PHE A 284 -2.71 -14.33 14.15
N ASN A 285 -2.44 -13.13 14.69
CA ASN A 285 -2.30 -12.95 16.13
C ASN A 285 -3.61 -13.18 16.89
N GLU A 286 -4.77 -12.84 16.32
CA GLU A 286 -6.06 -13.08 16.95
C GLU A 286 -6.40 -14.59 16.98
N ASN A 287 -6.04 -15.32 15.92
CA ASN A 287 -6.40 -16.73 15.75
C ASN A 287 -5.33 -17.71 16.27
N SER A 288 -4.12 -17.25 16.60
CA SER A 288 -3.03 -18.10 17.07
C SER A 288 -2.93 -18.12 18.59
N ASP A 289 -3.23 -19.27 19.19
CA ASP A 289 -3.00 -19.54 20.61
C ASP A 289 -1.53 -19.81 20.95
N LYS A 290 -0.68 -20.10 19.95
CA LYS A 290 0.71 -20.55 20.14
C LYS A 290 1.73 -19.47 19.83
N TYR A 291 1.50 -18.68 18.77
CA TYR A 291 2.47 -17.75 18.25
C TYR A 291 1.95 -16.32 18.19
N GLU A 292 2.87 -15.36 18.29
CA GLU A 292 2.60 -13.94 18.08
C GLU A 292 3.63 -13.34 17.14
N VAL A 293 3.18 -12.73 16.06
CA VAL A 293 4.02 -12.03 15.09
C VAL A 293 4.39 -10.66 15.65
N ILE A 294 5.68 -10.40 15.64
CA ILE A 294 6.29 -9.12 15.96
C ILE A 294 6.95 -8.59 14.70
N ILE A 295 6.52 -7.42 14.24
CA ILE A 295 7.03 -6.81 13.01
C ILE A 295 8.18 -5.88 13.37
N LYS A 296 9.32 -6.03 12.68
CA LYS A 296 10.45 -5.11 12.70
C LYS A 296 10.59 -4.47 11.33
N ASP A 297 10.25 -3.19 11.25
CA ASP A 297 10.29 -2.40 10.03
C ASP A 297 11.66 -1.75 9.84
N TYR A 298 12.30 -2.05 8.71
CA TYR A 298 13.60 -1.50 8.32
C TYR A 298 13.47 -0.34 7.32
N SER A 299 12.28 -0.03 6.81
CA SER A 299 12.07 1.00 5.78
C SER A 299 12.42 2.43 6.23
N GLY A 300 12.55 2.64 7.54
CA GLY A 300 12.99 3.92 8.12
C GLY A 300 14.50 4.13 8.13
N TYR A 301 15.32 3.09 7.89
CA TYR A 301 16.77 3.23 7.90
C TYR A 301 17.32 3.76 6.57
N PRO A 302 18.43 4.52 6.56
CA PRO A 302 19.08 4.95 5.33
C PRO A 302 19.54 3.78 4.45
N ASP A 303 20.01 2.69 5.07
CA ASP A 303 20.34 1.43 4.41
C ASP A 303 19.68 0.25 5.16
N PRO A 304 18.44 -0.11 4.77
CA PRO A 304 17.70 -1.20 5.40
C PRO A 304 18.40 -2.56 5.29
N GLN A 305 19.08 -2.82 4.17
CA GLN A 305 19.76 -4.10 3.91
C GLN A 305 20.99 -4.26 4.81
N GLN A 306 21.77 -3.20 4.96
CA GLN A 306 22.92 -3.18 5.87
C GLN A 306 22.45 -3.38 7.32
N MET A 307 21.38 -2.69 7.73
CA MET A 307 20.85 -2.84 9.10
C MET A 307 20.36 -4.24 9.41
N LEU A 308 19.60 -4.86 8.49
CA LEU A 308 19.20 -6.26 8.63
C LEU A 308 20.43 -7.19 8.77
N SER A 309 21.47 -6.93 7.99
CA SER A 309 22.70 -7.73 8.00
C SER A 309 23.51 -7.57 9.29
N LEU A 310 23.52 -6.37 9.88
CA LEU A 310 24.11 -6.10 11.19
C LEU A 310 23.38 -6.84 12.30
N ASP A 311 22.05 -6.83 12.30
CA ASP A 311 21.24 -7.54 13.30
C ASP A 311 21.45 -9.05 13.21
N ILE A 312 21.45 -9.61 11.99
CA ILE A 312 21.77 -11.03 11.77
C ILE A 312 23.17 -11.37 12.31
N THR A 313 24.16 -10.51 12.06
CA THR A 313 25.54 -10.70 12.53
C THR A 313 25.66 -10.57 14.05
N ALA A 314 24.86 -9.69 14.67
CA ALA A 314 24.81 -9.49 16.12
C ALA A 314 24.08 -10.63 16.87
N GLY A 315 23.42 -11.54 16.14
CA GLY A 315 22.64 -12.65 16.72
C GLY A 315 21.17 -12.33 16.97
N ASP A 316 20.72 -11.14 16.56
CA ASP A 316 19.32 -10.69 16.57
C ASP A 316 18.63 -11.07 15.24
N VAL A 317 18.78 -12.34 14.87
CA VAL A 317 18.26 -12.90 13.63
C VAL A 317 16.73 -12.92 13.66
N PRO A 318 16.04 -12.34 12.65
CA PRO A 318 14.59 -12.49 12.53
C PRO A 318 14.20 -13.93 12.22
N ASP A 319 12.99 -14.32 12.61
CA ASP A 319 12.48 -15.68 12.35
C ASP A 319 11.97 -15.81 10.91
N ALA A 320 11.44 -14.73 10.34
CA ALA A 320 11.04 -14.64 8.94
C ALA A 320 11.42 -13.28 8.34
N ILE A 321 11.63 -13.23 7.03
CA ILE A 321 11.93 -12.01 6.29
C ILE A 321 10.93 -11.89 5.15
N ALA A 322 10.16 -10.80 5.11
CA ALA A 322 9.43 -10.40 3.90
C ALA A 322 10.41 -9.72 2.96
N LEU A 323 10.69 -10.34 1.82
CA LEU A 323 11.80 -9.98 0.94
C LEU A 323 11.53 -8.74 0.08
N ASN A 324 10.30 -8.24 0.06
CA ASN A 324 9.93 -7.03 -0.66
C ASN A 324 10.81 -5.86 -0.19
N GLY A 325 11.50 -5.23 -1.13
CA GLY A 325 12.40 -4.10 -0.88
C GLY A 325 13.79 -4.47 -0.32
N PHE A 326 14.05 -5.73 0.06
CA PHE A 326 15.41 -6.20 0.39
C PHE A 326 16.13 -6.68 -0.87
N SER A 327 17.47 -6.70 -0.83
CA SER A 327 18.27 -7.25 -1.94
C SER A 327 18.17 -8.78 -1.96
N GLY A 328 18.10 -9.35 -3.16
CA GLY A 328 18.19 -10.80 -3.37
C GLY A 328 19.56 -11.38 -3.01
N ASP A 329 20.61 -10.55 -2.90
CA ASP A 329 21.99 -11.00 -2.63
C ASP A 329 22.14 -11.74 -1.29
N ALA A 330 21.22 -11.50 -0.35
CA ALA A 330 21.17 -12.15 0.94
C ALA A 330 20.51 -13.56 0.91
N ILE A 331 19.84 -13.91 -0.19
CA ILE A 331 19.11 -15.17 -0.37
C ILE A 331 20.02 -16.22 -0.98
N LYS A 332 20.71 -16.97 -0.12
CA LYS A 332 21.66 -18.01 -0.49
C LYS A 332 21.43 -19.24 0.38
N GLU A 333 21.82 -20.41 -0.12
CA GLU A 333 21.69 -21.66 0.65
C GLU A 333 22.43 -21.62 2.00
N SER A 334 23.47 -20.79 2.12
CA SER A 334 24.22 -20.62 3.36
C SER A 334 23.52 -19.74 4.40
N THR A 335 22.45 -19.03 4.03
CA THR A 335 21.77 -18.04 4.87
C THR A 335 20.30 -18.34 5.09
N MET A 336 19.64 -19.02 4.15
CA MET A 336 18.20 -19.33 4.19
C MET A 336 17.94 -20.84 4.30
N GLU A 337 16.87 -21.19 4.99
CA GLU A 337 16.33 -22.55 5.04
C GLU A 337 15.80 -23.01 3.67
N ASP A 338 15.90 -24.31 3.42
CA ASP A 338 15.16 -24.95 2.34
C ASP A 338 13.71 -25.18 2.81
N LEU A 339 12.76 -24.48 2.20
CA LEU A 339 11.34 -24.53 2.53
C LEU A 339 10.62 -25.70 1.84
N LEU A 340 11.25 -26.39 0.89
CA LEU A 340 10.61 -27.48 0.16
C LEU A 340 10.23 -28.66 1.07
N PRO A 341 11.06 -29.07 2.06
CA PRO A 341 10.65 -30.05 3.07
C PRO A 341 9.48 -29.59 3.94
N TYR A 342 9.39 -28.30 4.28
CA TYR A 342 8.26 -27.77 5.05
C TYR A 342 6.97 -27.92 4.25
N LEU A 343 6.98 -27.49 2.99
CA LEU A 343 5.84 -27.60 2.07
C LEU A 343 5.37 -29.05 1.87
N LYS A 344 6.30 -29.99 1.70
CA LYS A 344 5.99 -31.42 1.45
C LYS A 344 5.48 -32.17 2.68
N ASN A 345 5.90 -31.74 3.88
CA ASN A 345 5.59 -32.45 5.12
C ASN A 345 4.45 -31.79 5.91
N ASP A 346 3.96 -30.63 5.49
CA ASP A 346 2.83 -29.97 6.15
C ASP A 346 1.52 -30.71 5.85
N PRO A 347 0.80 -31.20 6.87
CA PRO A 347 -0.42 -31.98 6.66
C PRO A 347 -1.59 -31.16 6.10
N ASP A 348 -1.53 -29.83 6.19
CA ASP A 348 -2.58 -28.93 5.69
C ASP A 348 -2.42 -28.63 4.19
N ILE A 349 -1.32 -29.08 3.56
CA ILE A 349 -0.98 -28.77 2.18
C ILE A 349 -1.03 -30.04 1.33
N ASP A 350 -1.94 -30.05 0.37
CA ASP A 350 -1.94 -31.05 -0.69
C ASP A 350 -0.97 -30.61 -1.80
N MET A 351 0.16 -31.31 -1.93
CA MET A 351 1.15 -31.04 -2.99
C MET A 351 0.57 -31.15 -4.41
N SER A 352 -0.55 -31.86 -4.61
CA SER A 352 -1.21 -31.93 -5.92
C SER A 352 -2.06 -30.70 -6.24
N ASP A 353 -2.37 -29.88 -5.24
CA ASP A 353 -3.07 -28.59 -5.40
C ASP A 353 -2.11 -27.43 -5.72
N ILE A 354 -0.81 -27.66 -5.58
CA ILE A 354 0.23 -26.68 -5.89
C ILE A 354 0.40 -26.56 -7.40
N ARG A 355 0.33 -25.33 -7.91
CA ARG A 355 0.63 -25.06 -9.32
C ARG A 355 2.11 -25.25 -9.60
N GLU A 356 2.44 -26.30 -10.33
CA GLU A 356 3.83 -26.71 -10.59
C GLU A 356 4.68 -25.60 -11.22
N GLY A 357 4.11 -24.84 -12.16
CA GLY A 357 4.81 -23.72 -12.80
C GLY A 357 5.28 -22.66 -11.81
N PHE A 358 4.45 -22.32 -10.83
CA PHE A 358 4.78 -21.38 -9.76
C PHE A 358 5.80 -21.96 -8.77
N LEU A 359 5.71 -23.25 -8.42
CA LEU A 359 6.70 -23.88 -7.57
C LEU A 359 8.08 -23.91 -8.25
N ASN A 360 8.13 -24.39 -9.49
CA ASN A 360 9.36 -24.49 -10.28
C ASN A 360 10.02 -23.12 -10.49
N ALA A 361 9.23 -22.06 -10.57
CA ALA A 361 9.69 -20.67 -10.67
C ALA A 361 10.47 -20.16 -9.45
N MET A 362 10.33 -20.79 -8.28
CA MET A 362 11.05 -20.42 -7.04
C MET A 362 12.22 -21.35 -6.72
N LEU A 363 12.33 -22.48 -7.40
CA LEU A 363 13.41 -23.42 -7.15
C LEU A 363 14.74 -22.87 -7.66
N THR A 364 15.77 -23.02 -6.84
CA THR A 364 17.16 -22.84 -7.27
C THR A 364 17.54 -23.85 -8.35
N LYS A 365 18.66 -23.63 -9.06
CA LYS A 365 19.21 -24.60 -10.03
C LYS A 365 19.39 -26.00 -9.42
N ASP A 366 19.68 -26.08 -8.12
CA ASP A 366 19.88 -27.32 -7.36
C ASP A 366 18.57 -27.88 -6.74
N GLY A 367 17.43 -27.26 -7.02
CA GLY A 367 16.11 -27.77 -6.64
C GLY A 367 15.66 -27.44 -5.20
N LYS A 368 16.34 -26.51 -4.52
CA LYS A 368 15.93 -26.00 -3.19
C LYS A 368 15.00 -24.81 -3.28
N LEU A 369 14.10 -24.67 -2.30
CA LEU A 369 13.15 -23.57 -2.19
C LEU A 369 13.59 -22.61 -1.08
N LEU A 370 14.45 -21.64 -1.38
CA LEU A 370 15.01 -20.73 -0.36
C LEU A 370 14.07 -19.59 0.06
N TRP A 371 12.97 -19.43 -0.66
CA TRP A 371 11.94 -18.44 -0.41
C TRP A 371 10.62 -18.91 -1.00
N LEU A 372 9.51 -18.36 -0.52
CA LEU A 372 8.15 -18.70 -0.94
C LEU A 372 7.38 -17.41 -1.25
N ALA A 373 6.71 -17.35 -2.40
CA ALA A 373 5.74 -16.31 -2.72
C ALA A 373 4.33 -16.71 -2.26
N LYS A 374 3.58 -15.75 -1.72
CA LYS A 374 2.16 -15.94 -1.38
C LYS A 374 1.26 -15.99 -2.62
N GLY A 375 1.66 -15.32 -3.72
CA GLY A 375 0.92 -15.33 -4.97
C GLY A 375 1.77 -14.94 -6.17
N TYR A 376 1.13 -14.87 -7.33
CA TYR A 376 1.76 -14.60 -8.61
C TYR A 376 0.90 -13.71 -9.49
N GLU A 377 1.55 -12.98 -10.38
CA GLU A 377 0.93 -12.41 -11.55
C GLU A 377 1.53 -13.04 -12.80
N ILE A 378 0.81 -12.95 -13.91
CA ILE A 378 1.30 -13.38 -15.22
C ILE A 378 1.35 -12.19 -16.14
N VAL A 379 2.56 -11.83 -16.57
CA VAL A 379 2.79 -10.80 -17.59
C VAL A 379 2.75 -11.46 -18.96
N SER A 380 1.83 -11.00 -19.82
CA SER A 380 1.58 -11.58 -21.13
C SER A 380 1.29 -10.51 -22.18
N ALA A 381 1.46 -10.86 -23.44
CA ALA A 381 0.98 -10.06 -24.56
C ALA A 381 -0.36 -10.59 -25.06
N PHE A 382 -1.29 -9.69 -25.32
CA PHE A 382 -2.64 -10.01 -25.75
C PHE A 382 -2.93 -9.35 -27.10
N CYS A 383 -3.65 -10.05 -27.96
CA CYS A 383 -4.20 -9.48 -29.20
C CYS A 383 -5.53 -10.16 -29.56
N ARG A 384 -6.25 -9.60 -30.54
CA ARG A 384 -7.43 -10.26 -31.09
C ARG A 384 -7.00 -11.48 -31.92
N ARG A 385 -7.74 -12.58 -31.79
CA ARG A 385 -7.50 -13.80 -32.56
C ARG A 385 -7.55 -13.50 -34.06
N GLY A 386 -6.50 -13.90 -34.79
CA GLY A 386 -6.35 -13.66 -36.22
C GLY A 386 -5.59 -12.40 -36.61
N GLU A 387 -5.21 -11.53 -35.65
CA GLU A 387 -4.30 -10.39 -35.92
C GLU A 387 -2.90 -10.86 -36.30
N ILE A 388 -2.42 -11.94 -35.66
CA ILE A 388 -1.17 -12.62 -36.00
C ILE A 388 -1.41 -14.13 -36.03
N GLU A 389 -0.89 -14.78 -37.08
CA GLU A 389 -0.81 -16.24 -37.14
C GLU A 389 -0.01 -16.77 -35.94
N PRO A 390 -0.58 -17.69 -35.14
CA PRO A 390 0.13 -18.28 -34.00
C PRO A 390 1.51 -18.79 -34.40
N PHE A 391 2.52 -18.45 -33.61
CA PHE A 391 3.89 -18.87 -33.85
C PHE A 391 4.55 -19.29 -32.55
N GLU A 392 5.43 -20.28 -32.65
CA GLU A 392 6.32 -20.63 -31.56
C GLU A 392 7.47 -19.61 -31.51
N PHE A 393 7.79 -19.13 -30.31
CA PHE A 393 8.93 -18.23 -30.12
C PHE A 393 10.22 -18.92 -30.57
N SER A 394 10.92 -18.30 -31.51
CA SER A 394 12.21 -18.78 -32.01
C SER A 394 13.36 -17.86 -31.58
N SER A 395 13.18 -16.54 -31.73
CA SER A 395 14.13 -15.49 -31.41
C SER A 395 13.37 -14.18 -31.18
N ALA A 396 13.98 -13.22 -30.47
CA ALA A 396 13.37 -11.90 -30.31
C ALA A 396 13.27 -11.19 -31.67
N ALA A 397 14.26 -11.34 -32.53
CA ALA A 397 14.24 -10.76 -33.87
C ALA A 397 13.05 -11.26 -34.73
N ASP A 398 12.78 -12.57 -34.76
CA ASP A 398 11.64 -13.14 -35.48
C ASP A 398 10.30 -12.69 -34.89
N SER A 399 10.18 -12.67 -33.56
CA SER A 399 9.00 -12.12 -32.89
C SER A 399 8.74 -10.69 -33.34
N LEU A 400 9.71 -9.78 -33.17
CA LEU A 400 9.57 -8.36 -33.51
C LEU A 400 9.27 -8.14 -35.00
N GLN A 401 9.85 -8.96 -35.88
CA GLN A 401 9.51 -8.92 -37.30
C GLN A 401 8.03 -9.26 -37.56
N ARG A 402 7.45 -10.22 -36.81
CA ARG A 402 6.03 -10.59 -36.90
C ARG A 402 5.10 -9.55 -36.31
N LEU A 403 5.52 -8.85 -35.24
CA LEU A 403 4.76 -7.70 -34.70
C LEU A 403 4.69 -6.55 -35.72
N GLY A 404 5.70 -6.40 -36.56
CA GLY A 404 5.72 -5.39 -37.61
C GLY A 404 6.16 -4.02 -37.08
N ASP A 405 5.45 -2.96 -37.47
CA ASP A 405 5.81 -1.61 -37.04
C ASP A 405 5.36 -1.32 -35.59
N PRO A 406 6.22 -0.73 -34.72
CA PRO A 406 5.88 -0.46 -33.33
C PRO A 406 4.69 0.49 -33.13
N GLU A 407 4.53 1.49 -34.00
CA GLU A 407 3.42 2.44 -33.92
C GLU A 407 2.10 1.75 -34.29
N GLU A 408 2.09 0.88 -35.28
CA GLU A 408 0.92 0.05 -35.61
C GLU A 408 0.62 -1.00 -34.54
N ALA A 409 1.64 -1.60 -33.94
CA ALA A 409 1.48 -2.65 -32.94
C ALA A 409 0.86 -2.12 -31.64
N PHE A 410 1.39 -0.99 -31.13
CA PHE A 410 1.05 -0.49 -29.80
C PHE A 410 0.30 0.84 -29.79
N ALA A 411 0.10 1.48 -30.94
CA ALA A 411 -0.53 2.81 -31.03
C ALA A 411 0.06 3.83 -30.03
N LYS A 412 1.39 3.79 -29.85
CA LYS A 412 2.17 4.63 -28.92
C LYS A 412 1.85 4.47 -27.43
N THR A 413 1.11 3.44 -27.04
CA THR A 413 0.77 3.17 -25.63
C THR A 413 1.92 2.54 -24.85
N LEU A 414 2.88 1.91 -25.52
CA LEU A 414 4.03 1.25 -24.90
C LEU A 414 5.29 2.14 -24.94
N PRO A 415 5.78 2.63 -23.80
CA PRO A 415 7.01 3.42 -23.74
C PRO A 415 8.28 2.60 -24.00
N ARG A 416 9.31 3.25 -24.55
CA ARG A 416 10.62 2.66 -24.81
C ARG A 416 11.23 1.96 -23.60
N ASN A 417 11.22 2.60 -22.43
CA ASN A 417 11.84 2.04 -21.23
C ASN A 417 11.08 0.79 -20.73
N GLU A 418 9.75 0.81 -20.82
CA GLU A 418 8.92 -0.34 -20.46
C GLU A 418 9.18 -1.52 -21.39
N PHE A 419 9.27 -1.27 -22.71
CA PHE A 419 9.64 -2.29 -23.68
C PHE A 419 11.03 -2.89 -23.43
N LEU A 420 12.04 -2.06 -23.12
CA LEU A 420 13.38 -2.55 -22.75
C LEU A 420 13.35 -3.35 -21.45
N SER A 421 12.53 -2.96 -20.47
CA SER A 421 12.31 -3.74 -19.25
C SER A 421 11.69 -5.11 -19.57
N LEU A 422 10.67 -5.16 -20.44
CA LEU A 422 10.10 -6.44 -20.92
C LEU A 422 11.15 -7.32 -21.60
N ALA A 423 12.03 -6.73 -22.41
CA ALA A 423 13.07 -7.48 -23.10
C ALA A 423 14.15 -8.02 -22.14
N PHE A 424 14.68 -7.17 -21.27
CA PHE A 424 15.90 -7.49 -20.52
C PHE A 424 15.68 -7.92 -19.08
N ASN A 425 14.52 -7.60 -18.48
CA ASN A 425 14.10 -8.13 -17.19
C ASN A 425 13.14 -9.32 -17.31
N TYR A 426 12.24 -9.35 -18.30
CA TYR A 426 11.28 -10.47 -18.45
C TYR A 426 11.68 -11.49 -19.52
N GLY A 427 12.59 -11.14 -20.43
CA GLY A 427 13.12 -12.03 -21.45
C GLY A 427 14.26 -12.92 -20.95
N ASP A 428 14.66 -13.89 -21.77
CA ASP A 428 15.84 -14.73 -21.53
C ASP A 428 17.09 -14.00 -22.05
N SER A 429 17.43 -12.87 -21.42
CA SER A 429 18.49 -11.95 -21.91
C SER A 429 19.90 -12.56 -21.91
N ASP A 430 20.12 -13.63 -21.14
CA ASP A 430 21.32 -14.47 -21.17
C ASP A 430 21.45 -15.30 -22.46
N LYS A 431 20.34 -15.50 -23.18
CA LYS A 431 20.27 -16.31 -24.41
C LYS A 431 20.17 -15.47 -25.69
N PHE A 432 20.03 -14.15 -25.59
CA PHE A 432 19.90 -13.30 -26.76
C PHE A 432 21.17 -13.31 -27.61
N SER A 433 20.99 -13.51 -28.92
CA SER A 433 22.04 -13.31 -29.90
C SER A 433 22.34 -11.82 -30.07
N ARG A 434 23.45 -11.51 -30.77
CA ARG A 434 23.74 -10.14 -31.19
C ARG A 434 22.60 -9.56 -32.05
N GLU A 435 22.04 -10.40 -32.92
CA GLU A 435 20.94 -10.06 -33.82
C GLU A 435 19.65 -9.77 -33.05
N ASP A 436 19.36 -10.54 -31.99
CA ASP A 436 18.24 -10.27 -31.08
C ASP A 436 18.38 -8.92 -30.40
N ILE A 437 19.55 -8.66 -29.79
CA ILE A 437 19.82 -7.40 -29.10
C ILE A 437 19.67 -6.22 -30.06
N LYS A 438 20.23 -6.34 -31.27
CA LYS A 438 20.11 -5.32 -32.31
C LYS A 438 18.65 -5.06 -32.69
N ALA A 439 17.88 -6.11 -32.94
CA ALA A 439 16.46 -5.98 -33.28
C ALA A 439 15.66 -5.32 -32.16
N ILE A 440 15.93 -5.67 -30.90
CA ILE A 440 15.29 -5.06 -29.73
C ILE A 440 15.58 -3.56 -29.65
N ILE A 441 16.85 -3.13 -29.76
CA ILE A 441 17.17 -1.70 -29.63
C ILE A 441 16.67 -0.86 -30.81
N GLU A 442 16.67 -1.41 -32.03
CA GLU A 442 16.12 -0.74 -33.23
C GLU A 442 14.59 -0.63 -33.16
N TYR A 443 13.91 -1.62 -32.59
CA TYR A 443 12.47 -1.56 -32.33
C TYR A 443 12.17 -0.54 -31.22
N ALA A 444 12.97 -0.52 -30.16
CA ALA A 444 12.83 0.41 -29.03
C ALA A 444 13.04 1.88 -29.43
N GLU A 445 13.93 2.16 -30.38
CA GLU A 445 14.18 3.53 -30.88
C GLU A 445 12.90 4.19 -31.40
N LYS A 446 12.06 3.41 -32.08
CA LYS A 446 10.79 3.84 -32.69
C LYS A 446 9.65 3.99 -31.70
N LEU A 447 9.78 3.46 -30.49
CA LEU A 447 8.79 3.63 -29.43
C LEU A 447 8.93 5.01 -28.76
N PRO A 448 7.83 5.59 -28.27
CA PRO A 448 7.86 6.90 -27.62
C PRO A 448 8.53 6.81 -26.24
N GLU A 449 9.05 7.93 -25.76
CA GLU A 449 9.62 8.00 -24.39
C GLU A 449 8.54 7.98 -23.30
N GLN A 450 7.35 8.47 -23.62
CA GLN A 450 6.18 8.53 -22.76
C GLN A 450 4.96 7.99 -23.50
N PRO A 451 4.01 7.34 -22.81
CA PRO A 451 2.86 6.75 -23.49
C PRO A 451 1.89 7.83 -23.99
N GLU A 452 1.30 7.61 -25.17
CA GLU A 452 0.20 8.41 -25.72
C GLU A 452 -1.07 7.56 -25.79
N TYR A 453 -2.12 7.95 -25.06
CA TYR A 453 -3.35 7.15 -24.95
C TYR A 453 -4.50 7.60 -25.87
N SER A 454 -4.31 8.66 -26.67
CA SER A 454 -5.39 9.20 -27.53
C SER A 454 -5.95 8.20 -28.54
N ASP A 455 -5.12 7.23 -28.94
CA ASP A 455 -5.42 6.21 -29.93
C ASP A 455 -5.27 4.78 -29.36
N ALA A 456 -5.30 4.60 -28.04
CA ALA A 456 -5.05 3.31 -27.39
C ALA A 456 -5.93 2.16 -27.92
N GLN A 457 -7.18 2.45 -28.28
CA GLN A 457 -8.11 1.50 -28.89
C GLN A 457 -7.69 0.97 -30.27
N LYS A 458 -6.76 1.65 -30.95
CA LYS A 458 -6.17 1.20 -32.23
C LYS A 458 -5.00 0.24 -32.03
N ALA A 459 -4.49 0.08 -30.80
CA ALA A 459 -3.41 -0.85 -30.53
C ALA A 459 -3.86 -2.28 -30.90
N LYS A 460 -3.00 -2.99 -31.64
CA LYS A 460 -3.21 -4.41 -31.97
C LYS A 460 -2.80 -5.29 -30.80
N PHE A 461 -1.83 -4.83 -30.01
CA PHE A 461 -1.27 -5.53 -28.87
C PHE A 461 -1.48 -4.76 -27.58
N ASN A 462 -1.74 -5.49 -26.51
CA ASN A 462 -1.67 -4.98 -25.15
C ASN A 462 -0.74 -5.88 -24.34
N ILE A 463 0.23 -5.29 -23.64
CA ILE A 463 1.01 -6.01 -22.63
C ILE A 463 0.29 -5.83 -21.31
N GLY A 464 -0.27 -6.92 -20.80
CA GLY A 464 -1.11 -6.91 -19.62
C GLY A 464 -0.58 -7.84 -18.53
N THR A 465 -0.96 -7.53 -17.30
CA THR A 465 -0.74 -8.39 -16.15
C THR A 465 -2.06 -9.05 -15.74
N VAL A 466 -2.05 -10.37 -15.58
CA VAL A 466 -3.18 -11.14 -15.02
C VAL A 466 -2.84 -11.47 -13.57
N SER A 467 -3.50 -10.80 -12.64
CA SER A 467 -3.24 -10.87 -11.20
C SER A 467 -4.44 -11.37 -10.38
N SER A 468 -5.47 -11.93 -11.03
CA SER A 468 -6.66 -12.47 -10.36
C SER A 468 -7.39 -13.49 -11.24
N ASP A 469 -8.33 -14.22 -10.65
CA ASP A 469 -9.19 -15.17 -11.37
C ASP A 469 -10.02 -14.56 -12.52
N THR A 470 -10.35 -13.27 -12.42
CA THR A 470 -11.09 -12.52 -13.43
C THR A 470 -10.18 -11.68 -14.33
N GLY A 471 -8.86 -11.71 -14.12
CA GLY A 471 -7.90 -10.83 -14.80
C GLY A 471 -7.91 -10.96 -16.33
N MET A 472 -8.09 -12.16 -16.87
CA MET A 472 -8.20 -12.35 -18.33
C MET A 472 -9.44 -11.67 -18.92
N LEU A 473 -10.58 -11.73 -18.22
CA LEU A 473 -11.82 -11.08 -18.64
C LEU A 473 -11.69 -9.55 -18.55
N ILE A 474 -11.03 -9.04 -17.51
CA ILE A 474 -10.67 -7.62 -17.38
C ILE A 474 -9.85 -7.19 -18.60
N VAL A 475 -8.80 -7.93 -18.96
CA VAL A 475 -7.98 -7.62 -20.15
C VAL A 475 -8.83 -7.61 -21.42
N ALA A 476 -9.65 -8.63 -21.65
CA ALA A 476 -10.48 -8.76 -22.84
C ALA A 476 -11.46 -7.56 -23.00
N ILE A 477 -12.12 -7.18 -21.91
CA ILE A 477 -13.07 -6.06 -21.89
C ILE A 477 -12.36 -4.72 -22.06
N TYR A 478 -11.40 -4.39 -21.19
CA TYR A 478 -10.81 -3.04 -21.16
C TYR A 478 -9.84 -2.78 -22.30
N SER A 479 -9.18 -3.82 -22.82
CA SER A 479 -8.19 -3.65 -23.89
C SER A 479 -8.80 -3.81 -25.28
N PHE A 480 -9.85 -4.62 -25.43
CA PHE A 480 -10.37 -4.99 -26.75
C PHE A 480 -11.87 -4.72 -26.95
N ASP A 481 -12.59 -4.20 -25.94
CA ASP A 481 -14.06 -4.04 -25.92
C ASP A 481 -14.77 -5.35 -26.32
N ASN A 482 -14.23 -6.49 -25.88
CA ASN A 482 -14.78 -7.80 -26.19
C ASN A 482 -14.62 -8.76 -25.00
N PRO A 483 -15.71 -9.16 -24.32
CA PRO A 483 -15.62 -10.08 -23.20
C PRO A 483 -15.39 -11.54 -23.60
N ASP A 484 -15.48 -11.88 -24.90
CA ASP A 484 -15.25 -13.24 -25.37
C ASP A 484 -13.76 -13.63 -25.30
N LEU A 485 -13.39 -14.48 -24.34
CA LEU A 485 -12.02 -14.99 -24.23
C LEU A 485 -11.59 -15.84 -25.42
N GLU A 486 -12.53 -16.39 -26.20
CA GLU A 486 -12.19 -17.08 -27.45
C GLU A 486 -11.80 -16.10 -28.56
N ALA A 487 -12.19 -14.83 -28.45
CA ALA A 487 -11.66 -13.80 -29.34
C ALA A 487 -10.25 -13.32 -28.94
N LEU A 488 -9.76 -13.74 -27.77
CA LEU A 488 -8.43 -13.36 -27.27
C LEU A 488 -7.38 -14.41 -27.66
N GLN A 489 -6.29 -13.91 -28.23
CA GLN A 489 -5.05 -14.64 -28.43
C GLN A 489 -4.02 -14.15 -27.41
N VAL A 490 -3.41 -15.11 -26.71
CA VAL A 490 -2.35 -14.85 -25.75
C VAL A 490 -1.03 -15.25 -26.36
N LEU A 491 -0.07 -14.34 -26.27
CA LEU A 491 1.32 -14.55 -26.62
C LEU A 491 2.15 -14.37 -25.33
N GLY A 492 3.30 -15.04 -25.24
CA GLY A 492 4.30 -14.68 -24.22
C GLY A 492 4.67 -13.19 -24.31
N PRO A 493 5.46 -12.65 -23.36
CA PRO A 493 5.85 -11.23 -23.33
C PRO A 493 6.82 -10.81 -24.46
N LEU A 494 6.61 -11.31 -25.69
CA LEU A 494 7.31 -11.06 -26.95
C LEU A 494 8.73 -11.63 -27.05
N PHE A 495 9.41 -11.80 -25.92
CA PHE A 495 10.83 -12.16 -25.85
C PHE A 495 11.13 -13.57 -25.32
N ARG A 496 10.08 -14.41 -25.18
CA ARG A 496 10.22 -15.78 -24.67
C ARG A 496 9.09 -16.69 -25.14
N PRO A 497 9.27 -18.03 -25.10
CA PRO A 497 8.21 -18.97 -25.42
C PRO A 497 7.13 -19.04 -24.34
N GLY A 498 5.98 -19.61 -24.72
CA GLY A 498 4.85 -19.82 -23.81
C GLY A 498 3.83 -18.69 -23.85
N THR A 499 2.98 -18.65 -22.84
CA THR A 499 1.84 -17.72 -22.75
C THR A 499 2.10 -16.52 -21.86
N GLY A 500 3.21 -16.48 -21.11
CA GLY A 500 3.49 -15.42 -20.15
C GLY A 500 4.76 -15.67 -19.33
N ALA A 501 5.10 -14.72 -18.46
CA ALA A 501 6.14 -14.86 -17.42
C ALA A 501 5.53 -14.73 -16.02
N TYR A 502 6.04 -15.50 -15.07
CA TYR A 502 5.60 -15.45 -13.67
C TYR A 502 6.23 -14.25 -12.94
N SER A 503 5.41 -13.47 -12.24
CA SER A 503 5.83 -12.38 -11.36
C SER A 503 5.41 -12.70 -9.92
N PRO A 504 6.34 -13.13 -9.05
CA PRO A 504 6.01 -13.53 -7.67
C PRO A 504 5.66 -12.33 -6.79
N LEU A 505 4.62 -12.48 -5.98
CA LEU A 505 4.10 -11.49 -5.03
C LEU A 505 4.22 -12.01 -3.59
N GLY A 506 4.53 -11.09 -2.66
CA GLY A 506 4.57 -11.39 -1.23
C GLY A 506 5.58 -12.51 -0.92
N LYS A 507 6.87 -12.22 -1.08
CA LYS A 507 7.96 -13.19 -1.00
C LYS A 507 8.50 -13.26 0.42
N PHE A 508 8.70 -14.46 0.96
CA PHE A 508 9.18 -14.68 2.32
C PHE A 508 10.32 -15.70 2.36
N ALA A 509 11.26 -15.52 3.28
CA ALA A 509 12.30 -16.49 3.60
C ALA A 509 12.43 -16.72 5.10
N ILE A 510 12.98 -17.86 5.49
CA ILE A 510 13.31 -18.21 6.87
C ILE A 510 14.84 -18.30 6.96
N PRO A 511 15.51 -17.47 7.79
CA PRO A 511 16.95 -17.59 8.01
C PRO A 511 17.33 -18.93 8.65
N ILE A 512 18.48 -19.50 8.27
CA ILE A 512 18.98 -20.77 8.81
C ILE A 512 19.21 -20.74 10.33
N ASN A 513 19.45 -19.55 10.89
CA ASN A 513 19.68 -19.32 12.31
C ASN A 513 18.45 -18.76 13.06
N ALA A 514 17.27 -18.74 12.43
CA ALA A 514 16.01 -18.39 13.07
C ALA A 514 15.77 -19.26 14.31
N LYS A 515 15.33 -18.65 15.42
CA LYS A 515 15.08 -19.36 16.67
C LYS A 515 13.75 -20.11 16.65
N ASN A 516 12.77 -19.61 15.89
CA ASN A 516 11.42 -20.14 15.80
C ASN A 516 11.03 -20.46 14.35
N LYS A 517 11.66 -21.47 13.76
CA LYS A 517 11.43 -21.87 12.36
C LYS A 517 10.02 -22.41 12.13
N GLU A 518 9.48 -23.19 13.07
CA GLU A 518 8.12 -23.72 12.99
C GLU A 518 7.07 -22.61 13.06
N GLY A 519 7.28 -21.61 13.91
CA GLY A 519 6.42 -20.42 13.94
C GLY A 519 6.52 -19.61 12.65
N ALA A 520 7.73 -19.39 12.15
CA ALA A 520 7.95 -18.71 10.87
C ALA A 520 7.25 -19.46 9.71
N TRP A 521 7.34 -20.79 9.66
CA TRP A 521 6.61 -21.59 8.67
C TRP A 521 5.10 -21.43 8.80
N GLU A 522 4.55 -21.53 10.02
CA GLU A 522 3.11 -21.33 10.25
C GLU A 522 2.60 -19.96 9.79
N LEU A 523 3.47 -18.94 9.85
CA LEU A 523 3.19 -17.58 9.39
C LEU A 523 3.20 -17.44 7.86
N ILE A 524 4.11 -18.14 7.16
CA ILE A 524 4.31 -17.92 5.72
C ILE A 524 3.65 -19.00 4.86
N LYS A 525 3.24 -20.13 5.44
CA LYS A 525 2.71 -21.25 4.66
C LYS A 525 1.44 -20.85 3.91
N PRO A 526 1.26 -21.33 2.66
CA PRO A 526 0.04 -21.06 1.90
C PRO A 526 -1.18 -21.61 2.64
N LYS A 527 -2.24 -20.81 2.77
CA LYS A 527 -3.48 -21.19 3.46
C LYS A 527 -4.68 -20.73 2.63
N ILE A 528 -5.73 -21.53 2.62
CA ILE A 528 -7.05 -21.09 2.14
C ILE A 528 -7.70 -20.30 3.27
N PRO A 529 -8.03 -19.01 3.08
CA PRO A 529 -8.57 -18.18 4.14
C PRO A 529 -10.01 -18.59 4.43
N SER A 530 -10.39 -18.51 5.70
CA SER A 530 -11.76 -18.74 6.17
C SER A 530 -12.74 -17.75 5.55
N GLU A 531 -12.30 -16.51 5.33
CA GLU A 531 -13.06 -15.43 4.68
C GLU A 531 -12.38 -14.99 3.36
N ILE A 532 -13.07 -14.22 2.51
CA ILE A 532 -12.45 -13.67 1.29
C ILE A 532 -11.66 -12.42 1.71
N PRO A 533 -10.32 -12.39 1.60
CA PRO A 533 -9.58 -11.16 1.87
C PRO A 533 -9.97 -10.11 0.83
N TYR A 534 -10.33 -8.91 1.28
CA TYR A 534 -10.71 -7.81 0.39
C TYR A 534 -9.54 -7.38 -0.54
N ASP A 535 -8.30 -7.66 -0.13
CA ASP A 535 -7.09 -7.06 -0.69
C ASP A 535 -6.04 -8.05 -1.24
N PHE A 536 -6.36 -9.36 -1.39
CA PHE A 536 -5.39 -10.26 -2.03
C PHE A 536 -5.37 -10.05 -3.55
N PHE A 537 -4.41 -9.23 -4.00
CA PHE A 537 -4.01 -9.09 -5.39
C PHE A 537 -2.95 -10.15 -5.71
N GLY A 538 -3.28 -11.10 -6.58
CA GLY A 538 -2.42 -12.21 -6.98
C GLY A 538 -3.19 -13.51 -7.23
N LEU A 539 -2.62 -14.37 -8.08
CA LEU A 539 -3.00 -15.77 -8.24
C LEU A 539 -2.28 -16.61 -7.19
N SER A 540 -3.00 -17.41 -6.41
CA SER A 540 -2.37 -18.20 -5.33
C SER A 540 -1.45 -19.30 -5.87
N ILE A 541 -0.52 -19.77 -5.04
CA ILE A 541 0.20 -21.02 -5.36
C ILE A 541 -0.71 -22.25 -5.27
N LEU A 542 -1.77 -22.17 -4.46
CA LEU A 542 -2.79 -23.22 -4.32
C LEU A 542 -3.90 -23.00 -5.36
N LYS A 543 -4.12 -23.97 -6.23
CA LYS A 543 -5.20 -23.91 -7.22
C LYS A 543 -6.56 -23.79 -6.55
N SER A 544 -6.81 -24.57 -5.50
CA SER A 544 -8.07 -24.55 -4.76
C SER A 544 -8.41 -23.19 -4.14
N TYR A 545 -7.40 -22.36 -3.83
CA TYR A 545 -7.62 -21.03 -3.27
C TYR A 545 -8.39 -20.14 -4.25
N ASP A 546 -7.93 -20.00 -5.49
CA ASP A 546 -8.56 -19.10 -6.46
C ASP A 546 -9.98 -19.59 -6.81
N TYR A 547 -10.17 -20.91 -6.93
CA TYR A 547 -11.48 -21.52 -7.13
C TYR A 547 -12.42 -21.25 -5.94
N ALA A 548 -11.93 -21.41 -4.70
CA ALA A 548 -12.72 -21.13 -3.51
C ALA A 548 -13.09 -19.64 -3.41
N ARG A 549 -12.19 -18.74 -3.82
CA ARG A 549 -12.42 -17.29 -3.85
C ARG A 549 -13.57 -16.92 -4.79
N VAL A 550 -13.52 -17.41 -6.04
CA VAL A 550 -14.58 -17.19 -7.05
C VAL A 550 -15.92 -17.72 -6.54
N LYS A 551 -15.93 -18.95 -6.02
CA LYS A 551 -17.13 -19.59 -5.50
C LYS A 551 -17.76 -18.81 -4.34
N LYS A 552 -16.96 -18.42 -3.33
CA LYS A 552 -17.46 -17.64 -2.20
C LYS A 552 -18.00 -16.27 -2.63
N LEU A 553 -17.35 -15.60 -3.60
CA LEU A 553 -17.83 -14.33 -4.14
C LEU A 553 -19.20 -14.50 -4.82
N ALA A 554 -19.35 -15.55 -5.62
CA ALA A 554 -20.62 -15.84 -6.28
C ALA A 554 -21.73 -16.17 -5.29
N GLU A 555 -21.47 -17.01 -4.28
CA GLU A 555 -22.40 -17.31 -3.18
C GLU A 555 -22.81 -16.03 -2.43
N PHE A 556 -21.85 -15.16 -2.12
CA PHE A 556 -22.11 -13.86 -1.49
C PHE A 556 -23.02 -12.99 -2.36
N LEU A 557 -22.73 -12.82 -3.65
CA LEU A 557 -23.54 -12.03 -4.57
C LEU A 557 -24.95 -12.62 -4.73
N GLN A 558 -25.05 -13.94 -4.86
CA GLN A 558 -26.33 -14.63 -4.94
C GLN A 558 -27.18 -14.43 -3.68
N SER A 559 -26.57 -14.43 -2.50
CA SER A 559 -27.26 -14.11 -1.23
C SER A 559 -27.85 -12.68 -1.20
N LYS A 560 -27.31 -11.78 -2.03
CA LYS A 560 -27.79 -10.41 -2.24
C LYS A 560 -28.71 -10.28 -3.45
N GLY A 561 -29.09 -11.38 -4.11
CA GLY A 561 -29.89 -11.38 -5.33
C GLY A 561 -29.15 -10.84 -6.56
N ARG A 562 -27.81 -10.87 -6.55
CA ARG A 562 -26.94 -10.38 -7.64
C ARG A 562 -26.15 -11.54 -8.27
N LYS A 563 -25.71 -11.36 -9.51
CA LYS A 563 -24.78 -12.25 -10.20
C LYS A 563 -23.37 -11.64 -10.24
N PRO A 564 -22.30 -12.43 -10.38
CA PRO A 564 -20.97 -11.93 -10.70
C PRO A 564 -20.98 -11.08 -11.96
N TYR A 565 -20.33 -9.92 -11.92
CA TYR A 565 -20.21 -9.03 -13.07
C TYR A 565 -18.90 -8.23 -13.04
N ILE A 566 -18.45 -7.77 -14.21
CA ILE A 566 -17.38 -6.79 -14.35
C ILE A 566 -17.98 -5.47 -14.86
N PRO A 567 -17.82 -4.35 -14.13
CA PRO A 567 -18.23 -3.04 -14.63
C PRO A 567 -17.30 -2.59 -15.75
N TYR A 568 -17.83 -1.98 -16.80
CA TYR A 568 -17.01 -1.44 -17.89
C TYR A 568 -17.70 -0.25 -18.54
N THR A 569 -16.95 0.55 -19.29
CA THR A 569 -17.48 1.72 -19.98
C THR A 569 -17.49 1.46 -21.48
N LYS A 570 -18.66 1.59 -22.12
CA LYS A 570 -18.83 1.48 -23.56
C LYS A 570 -19.48 2.76 -24.07
N ASP A 571 -18.84 3.43 -25.03
CA ASP A 571 -19.32 4.70 -25.61
C ASP A 571 -19.60 5.80 -24.56
N GLY A 572 -18.85 5.81 -23.45
CA GLY A 572 -19.01 6.76 -22.36
C GLY A 572 -20.15 6.43 -21.37
N LEU A 573 -20.79 5.27 -21.50
CA LEU A 573 -21.84 4.79 -20.60
C LEU A 573 -21.34 3.61 -19.75
N GLU A 574 -21.69 3.62 -18.47
CA GLU A 574 -21.46 2.46 -17.58
C GLU A 574 -22.30 1.27 -18.05
N SER A 575 -21.66 0.12 -18.13
CA SER A 575 -22.21 -1.17 -18.52
C SER A 575 -21.69 -2.27 -17.59
N GLU A 576 -22.38 -3.41 -17.55
CA GLU A 576 -22.02 -4.55 -16.71
C GLU A 576 -21.94 -5.81 -17.58
N TYR A 577 -20.82 -6.54 -17.49
CA TYR A 577 -20.69 -7.84 -18.11
C TYR A 577 -20.87 -8.95 -17.07
N TYR A 578 -21.93 -9.74 -17.22
CA TYR A 578 -22.24 -10.87 -16.35
C TYR A 578 -21.54 -12.14 -16.84
N TYR A 579 -20.97 -12.92 -15.92
CA TYR A 579 -20.22 -14.13 -16.24
C TYR A 579 -20.61 -15.32 -15.35
N GLU A 580 -20.34 -16.53 -15.84
CA GLU A 580 -20.48 -17.79 -15.11
C GLU A 580 -19.09 -18.27 -14.62
N GLU A 581 -19.03 -18.96 -13.49
CA GLU A 581 -17.79 -19.20 -12.73
C GLU A 581 -16.75 -20.08 -13.46
N THR A 582 -17.20 -21.06 -14.25
CA THR A 582 -16.33 -22.14 -14.75
C THR A 582 -15.55 -21.80 -16.01
N ASP A 583 -16.11 -20.95 -16.89
CA ASP A 583 -15.62 -20.79 -18.26
C ASP A 583 -14.28 -20.02 -18.30
N TYR A 584 -14.05 -19.15 -17.32
CA TYR A 584 -12.85 -18.31 -17.24
C TYR A 584 -11.69 -18.97 -16.49
N LEU A 585 -11.99 -19.80 -15.50
CA LEU A 585 -10.97 -20.49 -14.70
C LEU A 585 -10.19 -21.51 -15.52
N GLU A 586 -10.84 -22.25 -16.43
CA GLU A 586 -10.11 -23.17 -17.32
C GLU A 586 -9.11 -22.43 -18.22
N ARG A 587 -9.54 -21.29 -18.79
CA ARG A 587 -8.69 -20.47 -19.65
C ARG A 587 -7.52 -19.84 -18.88
N LEU A 588 -7.77 -19.43 -17.64
CA LEU A 588 -6.73 -18.98 -16.72
C LEU A 588 -5.71 -20.09 -16.41
N GLU A 589 -6.16 -21.32 -16.16
CA GLU A 589 -5.26 -22.45 -15.92
C GLU A 589 -4.40 -22.76 -17.16
N GLN A 590 -4.95 -22.61 -18.38
CA GLN A 590 -4.18 -22.71 -19.63
C GLN A 590 -3.11 -21.62 -19.71
N LEU A 591 -3.46 -20.37 -19.36
CA LEU A 591 -2.51 -19.25 -19.27
C LEU A 591 -1.39 -19.55 -18.27
N ILE A 592 -1.72 -20.04 -17.07
CA ILE A 592 -0.74 -20.35 -16.02
C ILE A 592 0.17 -21.50 -16.44
N ALA A 593 -0.38 -22.60 -16.97
CA ALA A 593 0.40 -23.77 -17.37
C ALA A 593 1.34 -23.48 -18.56
N GLY A 594 0.91 -22.60 -19.47
CA GLY A 594 1.69 -22.19 -20.63
C GLY A 594 2.81 -21.19 -20.31
N ALA A 595 2.74 -20.49 -19.18
CA ALA A 595 3.73 -19.49 -18.80
C ALA A 595 5.08 -20.15 -18.44
N LYS A 596 6.16 -19.39 -18.64
CA LYS A 596 7.53 -19.86 -18.47
C LYS A 596 8.38 -18.77 -17.81
N GLY A 597 9.29 -19.21 -16.94
CA GLY A 597 10.24 -18.38 -16.23
C GLY A 597 9.64 -17.47 -15.16
N CYS A 598 10.51 -16.90 -14.33
CA CYS A 598 10.17 -16.13 -13.14
C CYS A 598 10.99 -14.85 -13.13
N TYR A 599 10.36 -13.69 -13.01
CA TYR A 599 11.05 -12.40 -12.91
C TYR A 599 10.19 -11.41 -12.13
N ALA A 600 10.79 -10.46 -11.41
CA ALA A 600 10.07 -9.24 -11.08
C ALA A 600 10.36 -8.18 -12.12
N GLY A 601 9.30 -7.57 -12.63
CA GLY A 601 9.40 -6.21 -13.10
C GLY A 601 8.78 -5.24 -12.10
N ASN A 602 9.06 -3.96 -12.34
CA ASN A 602 8.41 -2.85 -11.67
C ASN A 602 6.94 -2.74 -12.10
N ASN A 603 6.05 -3.58 -11.58
CA ASN A 603 4.60 -3.28 -11.60
C ASN A 603 4.22 -2.22 -10.54
N ALA A 604 5.20 -1.69 -9.80
CA ALA A 604 5.02 -0.57 -8.88
C ALA A 604 4.49 0.71 -9.56
N ALA A 605 4.49 0.79 -10.89
CA ALA A 605 4.01 1.93 -11.66
C ALA A 605 2.54 2.31 -11.40
N TYR A 606 1.68 1.38 -10.97
CA TYR A 606 0.26 1.71 -10.72
C TYR A 606 -0.05 2.23 -9.31
N TYR A 607 0.84 2.03 -8.33
CA TYR A 607 0.52 2.36 -6.93
C TYR A 607 1.61 3.09 -6.14
N ASN A 608 2.90 3.01 -6.51
CA ASN A 608 3.94 3.85 -5.90
C ASN A 608 5.27 3.76 -6.68
N PRO A 609 5.71 4.81 -7.40
CA PRO A 609 6.98 4.80 -8.13
C PRO A 609 8.24 4.78 -7.24
N THR A 610 8.12 4.73 -5.91
CA THR A 610 9.27 4.81 -4.98
C THR A 610 9.79 3.48 -4.45
N THR A 611 9.09 2.36 -4.69
CA THR A 611 9.55 1.03 -4.24
C THR A 611 9.98 0.19 -5.43
N GLU A 612 11.26 0.28 -5.80
CA GLU A 612 11.89 -0.72 -6.66
C GLU A 612 11.91 -2.08 -5.92
N ASP A 613 11.48 -3.15 -6.60
CA ASP A 613 11.63 -4.51 -6.06
C ASP A 613 13.09 -4.95 -6.17
N LYS A 614 13.91 -4.53 -5.20
CA LYS A 614 15.36 -4.81 -5.13
C LYS A 614 15.71 -6.30 -5.00
N MET A 615 14.73 -7.17 -4.75
CA MET A 615 15.00 -8.60 -4.62
C MET A 615 15.43 -9.21 -5.96
N PHE A 616 14.93 -8.67 -7.07
CA PHE A 616 15.28 -9.15 -8.39
C PHE A 616 16.29 -8.24 -9.06
N ASN A 617 17.18 -8.88 -9.81
CA ASN A 617 18.33 -8.24 -10.40
C ASN A 617 17.94 -7.38 -11.61
N THR A 618 18.02 -6.06 -11.45
CA THR A 618 17.83 -5.07 -12.52
C THR A 618 19.11 -4.73 -13.28
N ALA A 619 20.26 -5.34 -12.92
CA ALA A 619 21.54 -5.05 -13.56
C ALA A 619 21.55 -5.27 -15.09
N PRO A 620 20.89 -6.31 -15.66
CA PRO A 620 20.82 -6.48 -17.11
C PRO A 620 20.17 -5.28 -17.81
N LEU A 621 19.04 -4.77 -17.27
CA LEU A 621 18.41 -3.57 -17.79
C LEU A 621 19.32 -2.34 -17.67
N ASN A 622 19.97 -2.14 -16.51
CA ASN A 622 20.85 -0.99 -16.31
C ASN A 622 22.04 -1.00 -17.30
N ILE A 623 22.65 -2.16 -17.54
CA ILE A 623 23.70 -2.35 -18.56
C ILE A 623 23.21 -1.88 -19.94
N VAL A 624 21.98 -2.25 -20.30
CA VAL A 624 21.37 -1.91 -21.58
C VAL A 624 21.05 -0.43 -21.67
N LEU A 625 20.42 0.15 -20.64
CA LEU A 625 20.08 1.58 -20.61
C LEU A 625 21.33 2.46 -20.75
N ASP A 626 22.41 2.11 -20.05
CA ASP A 626 23.70 2.79 -20.16
C ASP A 626 24.25 2.73 -21.60
N ALA A 627 24.27 1.54 -22.20
CA ALA A 627 24.83 1.33 -23.53
C ALA A 627 23.99 2.01 -24.63
N CYS A 628 22.66 2.05 -24.46
CA CYS A 628 21.72 2.63 -25.41
C CYS A 628 21.65 4.16 -25.36
N ALA A 629 22.12 4.82 -24.30
CA ALA A 629 22.04 6.27 -24.17
C ALA A 629 22.69 7.02 -25.36
N ALA A 630 23.89 6.61 -25.78
CA ALA A 630 24.57 7.18 -26.93
C ALA A 630 23.91 6.82 -28.27
N TYR A 631 23.27 5.64 -28.35
CA TYR A 631 22.54 5.20 -29.54
C TYR A 631 21.31 6.06 -29.78
N PHE A 632 20.44 6.22 -28.77
CA PHE A 632 19.23 7.04 -28.89
C PHE A 632 19.52 8.54 -29.08
N ALA A 633 20.71 9.00 -28.68
CA ALA A 633 21.19 10.34 -28.99
C ALA A 633 21.78 10.50 -30.41
N GLY A 634 21.78 9.44 -31.23
CA GLY A 634 22.34 9.43 -32.58
C GLY A 634 23.87 9.46 -32.65
N GLN A 635 24.56 9.18 -31.54
CA GLN A 635 26.03 9.27 -31.41
C GLN A 635 26.74 7.94 -31.65
N LYS A 636 25.99 6.83 -31.67
CA LYS A 636 26.51 5.47 -31.81
C LYS A 636 25.60 4.69 -32.77
N SER A 637 26.15 3.73 -33.52
CA SER A 637 25.34 2.85 -34.38
C SER A 637 24.67 1.73 -33.58
N SER A 638 23.59 1.16 -34.11
CA SER A 638 22.92 -0.01 -33.50
C SER A 638 23.88 -1.20 -33.41
N ASP A 639 24.69 -1.43 -34.44
CA ASP A 639 25.71 -2.49 -34.46
C ASP A 639 26.72 -2.36 -33.31
N ALA A 640 27.35 -1.19 -33.14
CA ALA A 640 28.32 -0.98 -32.06
C ALA A 640 27.66 -1.03 -30.67
N THR A 641 26.37 -0.72 -30.58
CA THR A 641 25.60 -0.76 -29.33
C THR A 641 25.26 -2.19 -28.95
N ALA A 642 24.80 -3.00 -29.90
CA ALA A 642 24.55 -4.41 -29.70
C ALA A 642 25.82 -5.18 -29.29
N ASP A 643 26.97 -4.88 -29.90
CA ASP A 643 28.26 -5.46 -29.52
C ASP A 643 28.64 -5.13 -28.07
N GLU A 644 28.42 -3.88 -27.62
CA GLU A 644 28.70 -3.49 -26.24
C GLU A 644 27.78 -4.21 -25.25
N ILE A 645 26.47 -4.22 -25.52
CA ILE A 645 25.48 -4.87 -24.67
C ILE A 645 25.79 -6.35 -24.54
N LEU A 646 26.03 -7.06 -25.65
CA LEU A 646 26.33 -8.48 -25.64
C LEU A 646 27.56 -8.79 -24.78
N ASN A 647 28.64 -8.02 -24.94
CA ASN A 647 29.86 -8.22 -24.16
C ASN A 647 29.67 -7.95 -22.66
N ARG A 648 28.93 -6.89 -22.31
CA ARG A 648 28.66 -6.53 -20.91
C ARG A 648 27.73 -7.53 -20.23
N LEU A 649 26.67 -7.98 -20.92
CA LEU A 649 25.77 -9.03 -20.41
C LEU A 649 26.49 -10.37 -20.27
N ALA A 650 27.30 -10.77 -21.26
CA ALA A 650 28.07 -12.02 -21.17
C ALA A 650 29.05 -12.01 -19.97
N THR A 651 29.71 -10.87 -19.73
CA THR A 651 30.57 -10.69 -18.55
C THR A 651 29.76 -10.78 -17.27
N TYR A 652 28.64 -10.05 -17.19
CA TYR A 652 27.75 -10.06 -16.05
C TYR A 652 27.27 -11.47 -15.69
N PHE A 653 26.72 -12.22 -16.65
CA PHE A 653 26.22 -13.57 -16.39
C PHE A 653 27.34 -14.56 -16.06
N ALA A 654 28.54 -14.42 -16.64
CA ALA A 654 29.68 -15.25 -16.27
C ALA A 654 30.13 -15.05 -14.81
N GLU A 655 29.93 -13.86 -14.25
CA GLU A 655 30.25 -13.55 -12.85
C GLU A 655 29.19 -14.10 -11.86
N GLN A 656 27.96 -14.39 -12.32
CA GLN A 656 26.87 -14.90 -11.47
C GLN A 656 26.89 -16.42 -11.24
N GLY A 657 27.68 -17.19 -11.99
CA GLY A 657 27.69 -18.67 -11.96
C GLY A 657 26.50 -19.27 -12.72
#